data_AF-A0A944IFB5-F1
#
_entry.id   AF-A0A944IFB5-F1
#
_cell.length_a   1.000
_cell.length_b   1.000
_cell.length_c   1.000
_cell.angle_alpha   90.00
_cell.angle_beta   90.00
_cell.angle_gamma   90.00
#
_symmetry.space_group_name_H-M   'P 1'
#
loop_
_entity.id
_entity.type
_entity.pdbx_description
1 polymer ?
#
loop_
_entity_poly.entity_id
_entity_poly.type
_entity_poly.pdbx_seq_one_letter_code
_entity_poly.pdbx_strand_id
1 'polypeptide(L)'
;MAARPTAGRRAIEVLLEAELPRAEGRRLVLVDAVWGGGEEEREFAVRADGTTYRVHVTDQDSPLGIADAWRQHTADTAAGADSVLVVTGHVPADQLGWDLRGHAVRRRPLAVERAGIVKQLFGAGDLDTRMVRENWLLDALLEAEPTGGWPRVGSVLTRDRALRALLAARVGLGETSDDSLDLDAETLFDWSRTPAGPRRFAELPEPERAGLAEWLAEVTGPAAATLLALAADGRGGDALPLGALASAALACPSAADAGFALGTLFGQALSTFDALTPYAAAATGVLTRWIAQAEAGGGAGADARARVLAVLERADQLAGTAQLTGLLAGDGLLPSGYRNRLRTLAAALDGSPGPAQAALRDLAGHQLAGIHADSTERARTAVRLLRWLDQPQPVPGSVGPSVRHHLESTGWADLALGILAEGDASRDSEVGEAYHRLISRVQERRRRLDEDFAALLATWTETASQPAPNGALLIEDVLAEAAAPLAREGGRPLIVVLDGMSADVAVELASGLDPRAWTEIVPTAPAGRRPGRLAAVAMLPTITRVSRASLLSGAPAEGGQDVERAGFTTFWKRRRRESVLLHKGGYEGTAGHRLAPELLSALADDTKIVGVIVNTIDDALADGREGGRARWRIGDIARLADLLDAARGAGRPVLLVSDHGHVLDRSPRATGPTAAEEVRGARWRRGPAQAGEVELAGPRVRAEGGRLTAAWRDDLRYTARQAGYHGGASLAEVCVPVLAFVPSGSDIPAGWTALPAESTAPDWWHGTDTASAQEPVPASRGKGARRQQPQSEGLFPQPGHGSAGDRTVRSKAFETQREFVRNAPGNTAVAAALDALLAAGGKLSPAAVAAAAQAATGKSERNPQRFVTMLERLLNIDGYPVLQLVESGRTVHLDRELLRQQFPESAAP
;
A
#
# COMPACT_ATOMS: atom_id res chain seq x y z
N MET A 1 28.18 61.70 13.56
CA MET A 1 26.94 61.85 14.35
C MET A 1 26.20 60.53 14.29
N ALA A 2 25.80 59.96 15.43
CA ALA A 2 24.94 58.77 15.44
C ALA A 2 23.61 59.11 14.76
N ALA A 3 23.06 58.18 13.97
CA ALA A 3 21.71 58.32 13.42
C ALA A 3 20.71 58.46 14.57
N ARG A 4 19.83 59.46 14.51
CA ARG A 4 18.81 59.69 15.56
C ARG A 4 17.83 58.52 15.56
N PRO A 5 17.33 58.08 16.74
CA PRO A 5 16.29 57.06 16.78
C PRO A 5 15.01 57.61 16.13
N THR A 6 14.34 56.77 15.35
CA THR A 6 13.02 57.06 14.80
C THR A 6 11.98 56.49 15.75
N ALA A 7 10.95 57.26 16.09
CA ALA A 7 9.85 56.83 16.95
C ALA A 7 8.53 56.90 16.17
N GLY A 8 7.96 55.73 15.89
CA GLY A 8 6.60 55.63 15.36
C GLY A 8 5.55 55.80 16.46
N ARG A 9 4.27 55.86 16.07
CA ARG A 9 3.14 56.04 16.98
C ARG A 9 3.18 55.10 18.20
N ARG A 10 3.37 53.81 17.99
CA ARG A 10 3.33 52.83 19.08
C ARG A 10 4.44 53.03 20.12
N ALA A 11 5.64 53.42 19.69
CA ALA A 11 6.74 53.75 20.60
C ALA A 11 6.38 54.95 21.50
N ILE A 12 5.68 55.95 20.94
CA ILE A 12 5.18 57.09 21.71
C ILE A 12 4.04 56.67 22.64
N GLU A 13 3.10 55.83 22.20
CA GLU A 13 2.02 55.31 23.08
C GLU A 13 2.58 54.62 24.32
N VAL A 14 3.53 53.69 24.16
CA VAL A 14 4.13 52.96 25.28
C VAL A 14 4.94 53.89 26.20
N LEU A 15 5.68 54.84 25.62
CA LEU A 15 6.41 55.86 26.39
C LEU A 15 5.44 56.69 27.24
N LEU A 16 4.32 57.10 26.67
CA LEU A 16 3.28 57.87 27.36
C LEU A 16 2.58 57.04 28.45
N GLU A 17 2.24 55.79 28.18
CA GLU A 17 1.68 54.87 29.19
C GLU A 17 2.59 54.73 30.41
N ALA A 18 3.92 54.75 30.21
CA ALA A 18 4.90 54.68 31.30
C ALA A 18 5.08 56.00 32.05
N GLU A 19 5.07 57.13 31.33
CA GLU A 19 5.49 58.42 31.90
C GLU A 19 4.31 59.31 32.35
N LEU A 20 3.13 59.19 31.74
CA LEU A 20 1.94 59.95 32.14
C LEU A 20 1.47 59.68 33.58
N PRO A 21 1.50 58.44 34.11
CA PRO A 21 1.20 58.19 35.53
C PRO A 21 2.15 58.92 36.50
N ARG A 22 3.32 59.36 36.01
CA ARG A 22 4.36 60.06 36.78
C ARG A 22 4.50 61.53 36.37
N ALA A 23 3.60 62.03 35.52
CA ALA A 23 3.71 63.37 34.94
C ALA A 23 3.39 64.49 35.95
N GLU A 24 2.70 64.21 37.06
CA GLU A 24 2.23 65.20 38.05
C GLU A 24 1.49 66.37 37.39
N GLY A 25 0.57 66.08 36.45
CA GLY A 25 -0.22 67.08 35.73
C GLY A 25 0.50 67.80 34.57
N ARG A 26 1.72 67.39 34.23
CA ARG A 26 2.47 67.93 33.07
C ARG A 26 1.91 67.37 31.76
N ARG A 27 1.80 68.24 30.74
CA ARG A 27 1.16 67.96 29.45
C ARG A 27 2.09 68.12 28.24
N LEU A 28 3.35 68.49 28.46
CA LEU A 28 4.39 68.55 27.43
C LEU A 28 5.32 67.35 27.58
N VAL A 29 5.52 66.58 26.52
CA VAL A 29 6.43 65.44 26.50
C VAL A 29 7.46 65.69 25.41
N LEU A 30 8.72 65.87 25.81
CA LEU A 30 9.82 66.09 24.88
C LEU A 30 10.49 64.75 24.59
N VAL A 31 10.67 64.40 23.33
CA VAL A 31 11.16 63.09 22.91
C VAL A 31 12.35 63.28 21.97
N ASP A 32 13.52 62.78 22.37
CA ASP A 32 14.75 62.82 21.58
C ASP A 32 14.72 61.73 20.51
N ALA A 33 13.87 61.92 19.50
CA ALA A 33 13.68 61.05 18.35
C ALA A 33 13.14 61.84 17.16
N VAL A 34 13.25 61.26 15.96
CA VAL A 34 12.55 61.74 14.76
C VAL A 34 11.21 61.02 14.66
N TRP A 35 10.12 61.74 14.38
CA TRP A 35 8.83 61.09 14.15
C TRP A 35 8.88 60.20 12.90
N GLY A 36 8.46 58.95 13.06
CA GLY A 36 8.44 57.95 11.99
C GLY A 36 7.05 57.63 11.42
N GLY A 37 5.98 58.18 12.00
CA GLY A 37 4.60 57.92 11.58
C GLY A 37 4.13 58.84 10.44
N GLY A 38 3.00 58.51 9.83
CA GLY A 38 2.33 59.39 8.86
C GLY A 38 1.75 60.65 9.51
N GLU A 39 1.40 61.67 8.71
CA GLU A 39 0.72 62.89 9.21
C GLU A 39 -0.61 62.56 9.91
N GLU A 40 -1.35 61.57 9.42
CA GLU A 40 -2.62 61.10 10.00
C GLU A 40 -2.44 60.42 11.37
N GLU A 41 -1.22 60.02 11.72
CA GLU A 41 -0.90 59.37 13.00
C GLU A 41 -0.40 60.35 14.07
N ARG A 42 -0.26 61.64 13.74
CA ARG A 42 0.18 62.66 14.71
C ARG A 42 -0.87 62.96 15.77
N GLU A 43 -2.12 62.56 15.56
CA GLU A 43 -3.20 62.68 16.54
C GLU A 43 -3.78 61.32 16.91
N PHE A 44 -3.78 61.01 18.21
CA PHE A 44 -4.32 59.75 18.72
C PHE A 44 -4.72 59.87 20.20
N ALA A 45 -5.31 58.82 20.75
CA ALA A 45 -5.67 58.76 22.16
C ALA A 45 -4.87 57.68 22.89
N VAL A 46 -4.33 57.99 24.06
CA VAL A 46 -3.61 57.05 24.93
C VAL A 46 -4.32 56.96 26.27
N ARG A 47 -4.49 55.75 26.79
CA ARG A 47 -5.04 55.55 28.12
C ARG A 47 -3.92 55.32 29.13
N ALA A 48 -3.82 56.18 30.13
CA ALA A 48 -2.85 56.06 31.22
C ALA A 48 -3.51 56.46 32.55
N ASP A 49 -3.20 55.73 33.62
CA ASP A 49 -3.76 55.97 34.97
C ASP A 49 -5.29 56.07 35.02
N GLY A 50 -5.98 55.27 34.21
CA GLY A 50 -7.45 55.27 34.11
C GLY A 50 -8.05 56.39 33.25
N THR A 51 -7.28 57.39 32.85
CA THR A 51 -7.68 58.56 32.05
C THR A 51 -7.27 58.41 30.58
N THR A 52 -8.10 58.92 29.66
CA THR A 52 -7.79 58.92 28.21
C THR A 52 -7.28 60.29 27.80
N TYR A 53 -6.01 60.35 27.38
CA TYR A 53 -5.33 61.56 26.91
C TYR A 53 -5.41 61.67 25.39
N ARG A 54 -5.80 62.85 24.87
CA ARG A 54 -5.64 63.19 23.45
C ARG A 54 -4.21 63.66 23.18
N VAL A 55 -3.50 62.93 22.36
CA VAL A 55 -2.09 63.16 22.03
C VAL A 55 -2.00 63.87 20.69
N HIS A 56 -1.18 64.93 20.63
CA HIS A 56 -0.78 65.60 19.40
C HIS A 56 0.75 65.57 19.30
N VAL A 57 1.30 65.12 18.18
CA VAL A 57 2.74 64.97 17.94
C VAL A 57 3.23 66.00 16.91
N THR A 58 4.28 66.74 17.24
CA THR A 58 4.91 67.71 16.33
C THR A 58 6.43 67.56 16.35
N ASP A 59 7.08 67.79 15.21
CA ASP A 59 8.54 67.78 15.08
C ASP A 59 9.09 69.20 15.25
N GLN A 60 9.93 69.42 16.27
CA GLN A 60 10.58 70.72 16.51
C GLN A 60 12.05 70.54 16.88
N ASP A 61 12.94 71.05 16.02
CA ASP A 61 14.40 70.99 16.22
C ASP A 61 14.99 72.27 16.84
N SER A 62 14.16 73.15 17.41
CA SER A 62 14.64 74.37 18.08
C SER A 62 13.85 74.71 19.36
N PRO A 63 14.50 75.34 20.37
CA PRO A 63 13.80 75.79 21.58
C PRO A 63 12.61 76.72 21.29
N LEU A 64 12.73 77.58 20.28
CA LEU A 64 11.67 78.50 19.83
C LEU A 64 10.50 77.75 19.21
N GLY A 65 10.77 76.72 18.40
CA GLY A 65 9.74 75.86 17.82
C GLY A 65 8.97 75.09 18.89
N ILE A 66 9.67 74.56 19.91
CA ILE A 66 9.03 73.91 21.06
C ILE A 66 8.16 74.90 21.84
N ALA A 67 8.63 76.13 22.06
CA ALA A 67 7.86 77.17 22.74
C ALA A 67 6.59 77.58 21.98
N ASP A 68 6.69 77.72 20.67
CA ASP A 68 5.55 78.06 19.81
C ASP A 68 4.51 76.93 19.80
N ALA A 69 4.95 75.69 19.57
CA ALA A 69 4.09 74.52 19.60
C ALA A 69 3.39 74.35 20.97
N TRP A 70 4.11 74.54 22.08
CA TRP A 70 3.53 74.48 23.42
C TRP A 70 2.48 75.58 23.64
N ARG A 71 2.78 76.82 23.23
CA ARG A 71 1.84 77.94 23.32
C ARG A 71 0.57 77.67 22.52
N GLN A 72 0.70 77.22 21.28
CA GLN A 72 -0.44 76.87 20.42
C GLN A 72 -1.29 75.77 21.06
N HIS A 73 -0.67 74.68 21.52
CA HIS A 73 -1.37 73.60 22.22
C HIS A 73 -2.15 74.11 23.45
N THR A 74 -1.55 74.99 24.26
CA THR A 74 -2.25 75.55 25.43
C THR A 74 -3.38 76.53 25.08
N ALA A 75 -3.28 77.23 23.95
CA ALA A 75 -4.32 78.15 23.48
C ALA A 75 -5.52 77.38 22.89
N ASP A 76 -5.24 76.30 22.17
CA ASP A 76 -6.24 75.50 21.46
C ASP A 76 -6.97 74.50 22.37
N THR A 77 -6.39 74.19 23.55
CA THR A 77 -7.01 73.26 24.49
C THR A 77 -7.67 73.96 25.68
N ALA A 78 -8.96 73.71 25.91
CA ALA A 78 -9.68 74.22 27.08
C ALA A 78 -9.00 73.81 28.41
N ALA A 79 -9.03 74.71 29.40
CA ALA A 79 -8.48 74.45 30.73
C ALA A 79 -9.17 73.23 31.37
N GLY A 80 -8.39 72.16 31.62
CA GLY A 80 -8.88 70.91 32.21
C GLY A 80 -9.13 69.76 31.22
N ALA A 81 -8.89 69.95 29.92
CA ALA A 81 -8.91 68.84 28.97
C ALA A 81 -7.66 67.96 29.09
N ASP A 82 -7.85 66.64 29.15
CA ASP A 82 -6.79 65.63 29.14
C ASP A 82 -6.15 65.54 27.76
N SER A 83 -5.32 66.53 27.38
CA SER A 83 -4.50 66.48 26.17
C SER A 83 -3.01 66.64 26.46
N VAL A 84 -2.19 66.02 25.63
CA VAL A 84 -0.73 65.96 25.75
C VAL A 84 -0.12 66.38 24.42
N LEU A 85 0.83 67.31 24.47
CA LEU A 85 1.70 67.64 23.35
C LEU A 85 2.97 66.80 23.45
N VAL A 86 3.22 65.98 22.44
CA VAL A 86 4.49 65.29 22.25
C VAL A 86 5.30 66.09 21.22
N VAL A 87 6.51 66.47 21.58
CA VAL A 87 7.44 67.14 20.67
C VAL A 87 8.62 66.22 20.41
N THR A 88 8.72 65.72 19.18
CA THR A 88 9.86 64.99 18.66
C THR A 88 10.90 65.98 18.11
N GLY A 89 12.19 65.67 18.23
CA GLY A 89 13.27 66.53 17.77
C GLY A 89 14.48 66.49 18.69
N HIS A 90 15.54 67.19 18.32
CA HIS A 90 16.79 67.18 19.08
C HIS A 90 17.14 68.56 19.62
N VAL A 91 16.64 68.86 20.82
CA VAL A 91 17.02 70.06 21.56
C VAL A 91 17.65 69.63 22.90
N PRO A 92 18.97 69.82 23.08
CA PRO A 92 19.65 69.52 24.33
C PRO A 92 19.00 70.20 25.54
N ALA A 93 18.97 69.50 26.68
CA ALA A 93 18.27 69.96 27.88
C ALA A 93 18.80 71.27 28.48
N ASP A 94 20.06 71.62 28.19
CA ASP A 94 20.73 72.86 28.56
C ASP A 94 20.34 74.04 27.66
N GLN A 95 19.83 73.79 26.45
CA GLN A 95 19.32 74.80 25.54
C GLN A 95 17.82 75.10 25.76
N LEU A 96 17.13 74.27 26.55
CA LEU A 96 15.75 74.48 26.93
C LEU A 96 15.65 75.41 28.15
N GLY A 97 14.88 76.49 28.01
CA GLY A 97 14.59 77.40 29.11
C GLY A 97 13.91 76.71 30.29
N TRP A 98 14.13 77.23 31.50
CA TRP A 98 13.58 76.69 32.75
C TRP A 98 12.05 76.59 32.74
N ASP A 99 11.39 77.51 32.05
CA ASP A 99 9.94 77.56 31.88
C ASP A 99 9.40 76.34 31.10
N LEU A 100 9.92 76.10 29.90
CA LEU A 100 9.60 74.91 29.10
C LEU A 100 9.91 73.60 29.83
N ARG A 101 11.05 73.55 30.54
CA ARG A 101 11.40 72.37 31.36
C ARG A 101 10.45 72.18 32.53
N GLY A 102 9.86 73.23 33.08
CA GLY A 102 8.85 73.13 34.14
C GLY A 102 7.57 72.42 33.67
N HIS A 103 7.19 72.64 32.41
CA HIS A 103 6.04 72.02 31.76
C HIS A 103 6.31 70.63 31.19
N ALA A 104 7.57 70.32 30.84
CA ALA A 104 7.96 69.03 30.28
C ALA A 104 7.94 67.89 31.32
N VAL A 105 7.38 66.73 30.96
CA VAL A 105 7.47 65.50 31.75
C VAL A 105 8.94 65.17 32.04
N ARG A 106 9.26 64.82 33.30
CA ARG A 106 10.62 64.65 33.84
C ARG A 106 11.56 65.87 33.72
N ARG A 107 11.08 67.03 33.26
CA ARG A 107 11.84 68.27 33.07
C ARG A 107 13.07 68.14 32.14
N ARG A 108 13.04 67.17 31.22
CA ARG A 108 14.09 66.89 30.24
C ARG A 108 13.52 66.14 29.02
N PRO A 109 14.19 66.18 27.86
CA PRO A 109 13.91 65.27 26.76
C PRO A 109 14.06 63.81 27.20
N LEU A 110 13.09 62.98 26.81
CA LEU A 110 13.08 61.54 27.04
C LEU A 110 13.74 60.85 25.85
N ALA A 111 14.70 59.95 26.13
CA ALA A 111 15.29 59.12 25.10
C ALA A 111 14.35 57.96 24.75
N VAL A 112 14.19 57.68 23.45
CA VAL A 112 13.46 56.49 22.97
C VAL A 112 14.43 55.32 22.90
N GLU A 113 14.55 54.60 24.00
CA GLU A 113 15.30 53.35 24.03
C GLU A 113 14.40 52.20 23.54
N ARG A 114 14.55 51.81 22.27
CA ARG A 114 13.79 50.71 21.63
C ARG A 114 13.74 49.45 22.48
N ALA A 115 14.89 49.08 23.05
CA ALA A 115 15.06 47.97 23.98
C ALA A 115 14.16 48.11 25.23
N GLY A 116 14.08 49.31 25.82
CA GLY A 116 13.20 49.57 26.97
C GLY A 116 11.72 49.40 26.63
N ILE A 117 11.30 49.80 25.43
CA ILE A 117 9.91 49.69 24.97
C ILE A 117 9.55 48.23 24.69
N VAL A 118 10.38 47.48 23.96
CA VAL A 118 10.17 46.04 23.72
C VAL A 118 10.10 45.28 25.05
N LYS A 119 10.99 45.59 26.00
CA LYS A 119 10.94 45.01 27.35
C LYS A 119 9.59 45.23 28.03
N GLN A 120 9.03 46.44 27.96
CA GLN A 120 7.74 46.76 28.56
C GLN A 120 6.58 46.04 27.86
N LEU A 121 6.60 45.96 26.53
CA LEU A 121 5.59 45.28 25.72
C LEU A 121 5.49 43.79 26.10
N PHE A 122 6.62 43.09 26.18
CA PHE A 122 6.68 41.70 26.64
C PHE A 122 6.58 41.55 28.16
N GLY A 123 6.55 42.65 28.93
CA GLY A 123 6.55 42.62 30.40
C GLY A 123 7.78 41.98 31.04
N ALA A 124 8.91 41.95 30.33
CA ALA A 124 10.15 41.32 30.76
C ALA A 124 10.90 42.15 31.81
N GLY A 125 11.61 41.47 32.72
CA GLY A 125 12.51 42.09 33.68
C GLY A 125 13.79 42.63 33.03
N ASP A 126 14.31 41.92 32.01
CA ASP A 126 15.47 42.33 31.22
C ASP A 126 15.41 41.80 29.77
N LEU A 127 16.30 42.26 28.90
CA LEU A 127 16.48 41.76 27.54
C LEU A 127 17.83 41.04 27.36
N ASP A 128 17.87 40.06 26.47
CA ASP A 128 19.14 39.49 26.01
C ASP A 128 20.04 40.59 25.40
N THR A 129 21.27 40.69 25.91
CA THR A 129 22.26 41.68 25.46
C THR A 129 22.53 41.67 23.95
N ARG A 130 22.31 40.52 23.27
CA ARG A 130 22.42 40.39 21.82
C ARG A 130 21.39 41.26 21.09
N MET A 131 20.16 41.34 21.61
CA MET A 131 19.06 42.08 21.00
C MET A 131 19.30 43.60 21.00
N VAL A 132 20.06 44.12 21.97
CA VAL A 132 20.33 45.57 22.10
C VAL A 132 21.06 46.13 20.88
N ARG A 133 21.78 45.29 20.14
CA ARG A 133 22.52 45.68 18.92
C ARG A 133 21.75 45.41 17.63
N GLU A 134 20.63 44.69 17.69
CA GLU A 134 19.83 44.31 16.54
C GLU A 134 18.66 45.29 16.35
N ASN A 135 18.97 46.48 15.82
CA ASN A 135 17.96 47.52 15.60
C ASN A 135 16.77 47.02 14.75
N TRP A 136 17.05 46.20 13.72
CA TRP A 136 16.01 45.62 12.87
C TRP A 136 15.00 44.78 13.66
N LEU A 137 15.48 43.99 14.65
CA LEU A 137 14.64 43.10 15.45
C LEU A 137 13.77 43.91 16.40
N LEU A 138 14.38 44.92 17.05
CA LEU A 138 13.64 45.80 17.95
C LEU A 138 12.57 46.60 17.21
N ASP A 139 12.90 47.17 16.05
CA ASP A 139 11.94 47.90 15.23
C ASP A 139 10.81 46.99 14.74
N ALA A 140 11.13 45.79 14.25
CA ALA A 140 10.13 44.82 13.79
C ALA A 140 9.17 44.37 14.91
N LEU A 141 9.66 44.16 16.14
CA LEU A 141 8.82 43.80 17.30
C LEU A 141 7.87 44.93 17.72
N LEU A 142 8.27 46.18 17.54
CA LEU A 142 7.43 47.35 17.84
C LEU A 142 6.31 47.49 16.81
N GLU A 143 6.59 47.21 15.54
CA GLU A 143 5.62 47.29 14.44
C GLU A 143 4.67 46.08 14.37
N ALA A 144 5.13 44.90 14.79
CA ALA A 144 4.40 43.64 14.66
C ALA A 144 3.49 43.30 15.84
N GLU A 145 3.22 44.24 16.75
CA GLU A 145 2.44 43.96 17.96
C GLU A 145 1.03 43.44 17.62
N PRO A 146 0.65 42.23 18.09
CA PRO A 146 -0.69 41.70 17.86
C PRO A 146 -1.77 42.52 18.58
N THR A 147 -3.03 42.42 18.13
CA THR A 147 -4.18 43.12 18.74
C THR A 147 -4.42 42.78 20.22
N GLY A 148 -3.87 41.68 20.72
CA GLY A 148 -3.89 41.28 22.14
C GLY A 148 -2.62 41.62 22.93
N GLY A 149 -1.66 42.32 22.31
CA GLY A 149 -0.32 42.56 22.85
C GLY A 149 0.59 41.33 22.74
N TRP A 150 1.86 41.52 23.12
CA TRP A 150 2.82 40.43 23.18
C TRP A 150 2.62 39.53 24.41
N PRO A 151 2.89 38.22 24.32
CA PRO A 151 2.87 37.33 25.48
C PRO A 151 3.82 37.81 26.57
N ARG A 152 3.35 37.79 27.82
CA ARG A 152 4.14 38.25 28.97
C ARG A 152 5.27 37.27 29.31
N VAL A 153 6.48 37.78 29.52
CA VAL A 153 7.67 37.04 29.96
C VAL A 153 8.13 37.57 31.32
N GLY A 154 8.34 36.71 32.32
CA GLY A 154 8.55 37.16 33.71
C GLY A 154 9.97 37.63 34.06
N SER A 155 11.01 37.11 33.41
CA SER A 155 12.41 37.35 33.80
C SER A 155 13.22 38.03 32.69
N VAL A 156 13.65 37.31 31.67
CA VAL A 156 14.45 37.83 30.56
C VAL A 156 13.81 37.42 29.24
N LEU A 157 13.57 38.38 28.35
CA LEU A 157 13.19 38.07 26.97
C LEU A 157 14.46 37.65 26.20
N THR A 158 14.54 36.36 25.87
CA THR A 158 15.65 35.84 25.07
C THR A 158 15.49 36.22 23.61
N ARG A 159 16.62 36.34 22.89
CA ARG A 159 16.61 36.60 21.44
C ARG A 159 15.75 35.58 20.67
N ASP A 160 15.89 34.28 21.00
CA ASP A 160 15.14 33.21 20.33
C ASP A 160 13.63 33.31 20.59
N ARG A 161 13.22 33.64 21.83
CA ARG A 161 11.81 33.85 22.18
C ARG A 161 11.21 35.01 21.39
N ALA A 162 11.96 36.11 21.28
CA ALA A 162 11.54 37.29 20.54
C ALA A 162 11.39 36.99 19.04
N LEU A 163 12.34 36.28 18.44
CA LEU A 163 12.30 35.89 17.02
C LEU A 163 11.15 34.91 16.72
N ARG A 164 10.89 33.94 17.59
CA ARG A 164 9.72 33.04 17.47
C ARG A 164 8.39 33.79 17.52
N ALA A 165 8.26 34.72 18.48
CA ALA A 165 7.07 35.55 18.58
C ALA A 165 6.89 36.43 17.34
N LEU A 166 7.98 37.03 16.83
CA LEU A 166 7.96 37.84 15.61
C LEU A 166 7.55 37.01 14.38
N LEU A 167 8.08 35.80 14.22
CA LEU A 167 7.72 34.89 13.11
C LEU A 167 6.24 34.51 13.13
N ALA A 168 5.72 34.15 14.29
CA ALA A 168 4.30 33.84 14.45
C ALA A 168 3.42 35.05 14.08
N ALA A 169 3.78 36.25 14.55
CA ALA A 169 3.01 37.48 14.29
C ALA A 169 3.08 37.94 12.83
N ARG A 170 4.29 37.99 12.24
CA ARG A 170 4.52 38.55 10.90
C ARG A 170 4.16 37.57 9.78
N VAL A 171 4.59 36.31 9.89
CA VAL A 171 4.51 35.35 8.78
C VAL A 171 3.66 34.13 9.11
N GLY A 172 3.13 34.01 10.33
CA GLY A 172 2.28 32.90 10.76
C GLY A 172 3.03 31.58 10.86
N LEU A 173 4.33 31.62 11.13
CA LEU A 173 5.13 30.43 11.40
C LEU A 173 5.14 30.17 12.92
N GLY A 174 4.33 29.21 13.37
CA GLY A 174 4.14 28.90 14.78
C GLY A 174 3.10 29.76 15.50
N GLU A 175 3.02 29.63 16.83
CA GLU A 175 2.14 30.41 17.69
C GLU A 175 2.94 31.36 18.58
N THR A 176 2.41 32.56 18.83
CA THR A 176 3.12 33.58 19.62
C THR A 176 3.33 33.15 21.07
N SER A 177 2.38 32.39 21.65
CA SER A 177 2.40 31.92 23.03
C SER A 177 3.23 30.65 23.26
N ASP A 178 3.55 29.88 22.21
CA ASP A 178 4.23 28.60 22.36
C ASP A 178 5.75 28.78 22.52
N ASP A 179 6.31 28.19 23.57
CA ASP A 179 7.75 28.17 23.84
C ASP A 179 8.45 26.98 23.17
N SER A 180 7.69 26.00 22.68
CA SER A 180 8.16 24.65 22.34
C SER A 180 8.18 24.31 20.85
N LEU A 181 8.06 25.30 19.96
CA LEU A 181 8.02 25.01 18.52
C LEU A 181 9.33 24.34 18.06
N ASP A 182 9.26 23.06 17.71
CA ASP A 182 10.36 22.36 17.05
C ASP A 182 10.48 22.89 15.62
N LEU A 183 11.31 23.91 15.45
CA LEU A 183 11.62 24.50 14.14
C LEU A 183 12.55 23.55 13.39
N ASP A 184 11.96 22.67 12.58
CA ASP A 184 12.68 21.79 11.67
C ASP A 184 12.35 22.10 10.20
N ALA A 185 13.01 21.38 9.29
CA ALA A 185 12.79 21.56 7.85
C ALA A 185 11.36 21.18 7.43
N GLU A 186 10.71 20.22 8.09
CA GLU A 186 9.34 19.80 7.77
C GLU A 186 8.35 20.93 8.09
N THR A 187 8.49 21.55 9.25
CA THR A 187 7.70 22.71 9.68
C THR A 187 7.84 23.86 8.68
N LEU A 188 9.05 24.10 8.16
CA LEU A 188 9.29 25.16 7.20
C LEU A 188 8.70 24.86 5.82
N PHE A 189 8.76 23.60 5.35
CA PHE A 189 8.08 23.17 4.12
C PHE A 189 6.55 23.19 4.26
N ASP A 190 6.01 22.88 5.44
CA ASP A 190 4.58 23.02 5.70
C ASP A 190 4.12 24.47 5.69
N TRP A 191 4.88 25.35 6.34
CA TRP A 191 4.66 26.79 6.27
C TRP A 191 4.74 27.30 4.83
N SER A 192 5.67 26.81 4.02
CA SER A 192 5.85 27.24 2.64
C SER A 192 4.63 26.95 1.75
N ARG A 193 3.80 25.97 2.14
CA ARG A 193 2.56 25.62 1.44
C ARG A 193 1.34 26.39 1.94
N THR A 194 1.48 27.19 2.99
CA THR A 194 0.38 28.05 3.44
C THR A 194 0.15 29.20 2.43
N PRO A 195 -1.10 29.57 2.12
CA PRO A 195 -1.37 30.62 1.12
C PRO A 195 -0.80 32.00 1.48
N ALA A 196 -0.65 32.29 2.78
CA ALA A 196 -0.29 33.62 3.27
C ALA A 196 1.14 33.71 3.83
N GLY A 197 1.76 32.60 4.26
CA GLY A 197 3.04 32.63 4.97
C GLY A 197 4.18 33.20 4.12
N PRO A 198 4.57 32.51 3.02
CA PRO A 198 5.65 32.97 2.15
C PRO A 198 5.41 34.35 1.54
N ARG A 199 4.15 34.66 1.21
CA ARG A 199 3.77 35.98 0.68
C ARG A 199 4.07 37.08 1.69
N ARG A 200 3.68 36.89 2.95
CA ARG A 200 3.98 37.83 4.04
C ARG A 200 5.48 37.97 4.27
N PHE A 201 6.26 36.88 4.15
CA PHE A 201 7.71 36.94 4.24
C PHE A 201 8.36 37.74 3.10
N ALA A 202 7.88 37.58 1.87
CA ALA A 202 8.36 38.34 0.72
C ALA A 202 8.10 39.84 0.84
N GLU A 203 6.98 40.22 1.49
CA GLU A 203 6.56 41.61 1.73
C GLU A 203 7.36 42.30 2.85
N LEU A 204 8.20 41.57 3.62
CA LEU A 204 8.99 42.16 4.70
C LEU A 204 10.13 43.06 4.19
N PRO A 205 10.52 44.09 4.95
CA PRO A 205 11.72 44.88 4.68
C PRO A 205 12.99 44.00 4.63
N GLU A 206 13.93 44.34 3.75
CA GLU A 206 15.16 43.56 3.55
C GLU A 206 15.97 43.28 4.83
N PRO A 207 16.17 44.24 5.76
CA PRO A 207 16.89 43.97 7.01
C PRO A 207 16.18 42.96 7.91
N GLU A 208 14.85 42.99 7.95
CA GLU A 208 14.03 42.04 8.72
C GLU A 208 14.08 40.65 8.08
N ARG A 209 13.96 40.59 6.75
CA ARG A 209 14.03 39.35 5.98
C ARG A 209 15.39 38.66 6.12
N ALA A 210 16.49 39.40 6.00
CA ALA A 210 17.84 38.87 6.14
C ALA A 210 18.09 38.32 7.55
N GLY A 211 17.71 39.07 8.59
CA GLY A 211 17.89 38.65 9.98
C GLY A 211 17.06 37.43 10.37
N LEU A 212 15.81 37.34 9.88
CA LEU A 212 14.97 36.15 10.06
C LEU A 212 15.52 34.94 9.31
N ALA A 213 16.04 35.13 8.09
CA ALA A 213 16.60 34.05 7.30
C ALA A 213 17.88 33.47 7.88
N GLU A 214 18.78 34.32 8.39
CA GLU A 214 19.99 33.91 9.09
C GLU A 214 19.65 33.05 10.30
N TRP A 215 18.75 33.54 11.16
CA TRP A 215 18.35 32.79 12.37
C TRP A 215 17.63 31.48 12.05
N LEU A 216 16.72 31.46 11.06
CA LEU A 216 16.04 30.23 10.66
C LEU A 216 17.03 29.21 10.08
N ALA A 217 18.07 29.64 9.37
CA ALA A 217 19.12 28.75 8.89
C ALA A 217 19.96 28.15 10.03
N GLU A 218 20.20 28.91 11.10
CA GLU A 218 20.88 28.41 12.31
C GLU A 218 20.03 27.35 13.04
N VAL A 219 18.72 27.56 13.15
CA VAL A 219 17.84 26.71 13.97
C VAL A 219 17.32 25.48 13.20
N THR A 220 16.89 25.66 11.95
CA THR A 220 16.31 24.57 11.13
C THR A 220 17.36 23.84 10.28
N GLY A 221 18.53 24.44 10.10
CA GLY A 221 19.62 23.91 9.30
C GLY A 221 19.73 24.49 7.88
N PRO A 222 20.69 23.99 7.07
CA PRO A 222 21.12 24.62 5.82
C PRO A 222 20.05 24.65 4.71
N ALA A 223 18.98 23.85 4.80
CA ALA A 223 17.87 23.89 3.86
C ALA A 223 17.05 25.19 3.92
N ALA A 224 17.06 25.89 5.06
CA ALA A 224 16.26 27.09 5.27
C ALA A 224 16.62 28.21 4.30
N ALA A 225 17.91 28.40 4.03
CA ALA A 225 18.41 29.49 3.21
C ALA A 225 17.79 29.47 1.80
N THR A 226 17.80 28.31 1.14
CA THR A 226 17.20 28.14 -0.20
C THR A 226 15.68 28.29 -0.17
N LEU A 227 15.01 27.70 0.83
CA LEU A 227 13.55 27.81 0.97
C LEU A 227 13.11 29.27 1.14
N LEU A 228 13.78 30.01 2.01
CA LEU A 228 13.45 31.40 2.31
C LEU A 228 13.81 32.32 1.14
N ALA A 229 14.88 32.03 0.39
CA ALA A 229 15.17 32.73 -0.85
C ALA A 229 14.06 32.50 -1.91
N LEU A 230 13.55 31.28 -2.04
CA LEU A 230 12.39 31.00 -2.90
C LEU A 230 11.12 31.73 -2.40
N ALA A 231 10.91 31.80 -1.08
CA ALA A 231 9.81 32.57 -0.51
C ALA A 231 9.92 34.06 -0.83
N ALA A 232 11.11 34.65 -0.68
CA ALA A 232 11.40 36.05 -1.00
C ALA A 232 11.13 36.38 -2.49
N ASP A 233 11.44 35.43 -3.38
CA ASP A 233 11.18 35.53 -4.82
C ASP A 233 9.70 35.24 -5.22
N GLY A 234 8.80 35.08 -4.24
CA GLY A 234 7.38 34.79 -4.49
C GLY A 234 7.10 33.34 -4.93
N ARG A 235 8.06 32.43 -4.78
CA ARG A 235 8.00 31.01 -5.16
C ARG A 235 7.94 30.04 -3.98
N GLY A 236 7.64 30.52 -2.76
CA GLY A 236 7.62 29.68 -1.56
C GLY A 236 6.64 28.50 -1.62
N GLY A 237 5.51 28.66 -2.33
CA GLY A 237 4.54 27.58 -2.57
C GLY A 237 5.11 26.41 -3.39
N ASP A 238 6.13 26.68 -4.21
CA ASP A 238 6.83 25.69 -5.04
C ASP A 238 8.12 25.17 -4.37
N ALA A 239 8.41 25.52 -3.11
CA ALA A 239 9.63 25.10 -2.44
C ALA A 239 9.79 23.56 -2.41
N LEU A 240 8.85 22.83 -1.82
CA LEU A 240 8.95 21.36 -1.76
C LEU A 240 8.98 20.71 -3.16
N PRO A 241 8.15 21.11 -4.15
CA PRO A 241 8.29 20.68 -5.54
C PRO A 241 9.69 20.93 -6.14
N LEU A 242 10.26 22.12 -5.94
CA LEU A 242 11.60 22.48 -6.42
C LEU A 242 12.69 21.70 -5.67
N GLY A 243 12.47 21.33 -4.42
CA GLY A 243 13.34 20.44 -3.65
C GLY A 243 13.39 19.02 -4.24
N ALA A 244 12.24 18.48 -4.65
CA ALA A 244 12.18 17.21 -5.38
C ALA A 244 12.95 17.29 -6.71
N LEU A 245 12.78 18.37 -7.48
CA LEU A 245 13.53 18.59 -8.72
C LEU A 245 15.03 18.77 -8.50
N ALA A 246 15.43 19.47 -7.44
CA ALA A 246 16.83 19.59 -7.07
C ALA A 246 17.45 18.23 -6.75
N SER A 247 16.74 17.38 -5.99
CA SER A 247 17.17 16.00 -5.73
C SER A 247 17.34 15.19 -7.01
N ALA A 248 16.35 15.26 -7.92
CA ALA A 248 16.40 14.57 -9.20
C ALA A 248 17.54 15.07 -10.10
N ALA A 249 17.76 16.39 -10.16
CA ALA A 249 18.83 17.00 -10.95
C ALA A 249 20.22 16.67 -10.42
N LEU A 250 20.41 16.67 -9.09
CA LEU A 250 21.68 16.29 -8.44
C LEU A 250 22.03 14.82 -8.67
N ALA A 251 21.04 13.95 -8.75
CA ALA A 251 21.22 12.52 -9.05
C ALA A 251 21.31 12.21 -10.56
N CYS A 252 21.07 13.20 -11.43
CA CYS A 252 21.05 13.02 -12.88
C CYS A 252 22.47 12.78 -13.42
N PRO A 253 22.69 11.79 -14.31
CA PRO A 253 23.99 11.57 -14.96
C PRO A 253 24.51 12.79 -15.72
N SER A 254 23.62 13.62 -16.26
CA SER A 254 23.92 14.90 -16.93
C SER A 254 23.61 16.09 -16.02
N ALA A 255 24.19 16.08 -14.81
CA ALA A 255 23.95 17.08 -13.77
C ALA A 255 24.22 18.53 -14.22
N ALA A 256 25.18 18.77 -15.12
CA ALA A 256 25.47 20.12 -15.62
C ALA A 256 24.30 20.70 -16.45
N ASP A 257 23.75 19.90 -17.37
CA ASP A 257 22.61 20.31 -18.21
C ASP A 257 21.34 20.45 -17.36
N ALA A 258 21.12 19.54 -16.42
CA ALA A 258 20.02 19.60 -15.47
C ALA A 258 20.14 20.84 -14.57
N GLY A 259 21.34 21.17 -14.08
CA GLY A 259 21.61 22.34 -13.26
C GLY A 259 21.38 23.66 -14.00
N PHE A 260 21.75 23.74 -15.28
CA PHE A 260 21.48 24.91 -16.11
C PHE A 260 19.97 25.16 -16.25
N ALA A 261 19.20 24.13 -16.60
CA ALA A 261 17.75 24.25 -16.73
C ALA A 261 17.07 24.52 -15.36
N LEU A 262 17.55 23.91 -14.28
CA LEU A 262 17.06 24.17 -12.91
C LEU A 262 17.29 25.63 -12.48
N GLY A 263 18.38 26.25 -12.95
CA GLY A 263 18.65 27.68 -12.72
C GLY A 263 17.54 28.59 -13.21
N THR A 264 16.82 28.22 -14.28
CA THR A 264 15.65 28.99 -14.77
C THR A 264 14.48 28.96 -13.78
N LEU A 265 14.35 27.88 -13.00
CA LEU A 265 13.28 27.70 -12.01
C LEU A 265 13.62 28.32 -10.66
N PHE A 266 14.90 28.32 -10.26
CA PHE A 266 15.34 28.89 -8.98
C PHE A 266 15.73 30.37 -9.08
N GLY A 267 16.14 30.89 -10.23
CA GLY A 267 16.52 32.30 -10.40
C GLY A 267 17.58 32.75 -9.39
N GLN A 268 17.35 33.87 -8.69
CA GLN A 268 18.29 34.43 -7.70
C GLN A 268 18.40 33.58 -6.42
N ALA A 269 17.43 32.70 -6.15
CA ALA A 269 17.49 31.76 -5.04
C ALA A 269 18.53 30.64 -5.23
N LEU A 270 19.05 30.46 -6.45
CA LEU A 270 20.15 29.53 -6.70
C LEU A 270 21.50 30.22 -6.49
N SER A 271 22.17 29.92 -5.38
CA SER A 271 23.53 30.37 -5.14
C SER A 271 24.53 29.59 -6.01
N THR A 272 24.60 28.28 -5.81
CA THR A 272 25.33 27.34 -6.66
C THR A 272 24.56 26.03 -6.76
N PHE A 273 24.84 25.23 -7.78
CA PHE A 273 24.18 23.92 -7.95
C PHE A 273 24.49 22.97 -6.78
N ASP A 274 25.75 22.91 -6.33
CA ASP A 274 26.16 22.07 -5.19
C ASP A 274 25.55 22.52 -3.86
N ALA A 275 25.23 23.81 -3.71
CA ALA A 275 24.57 24.32 -2.51
C ALA A 275 23.13 23.79 -2.34
N LEU A 276 22.54 23.17 -3.37
CA LEU A 276 21.22 22.54 -3.28
C LEU A 276 21.23 21.20 -2.54
N THR A 277 22.37 20.55 -2.32
CA THR A 277 22.43 19.23 -1.66
C THR A 277 21.69 19.18 -0.31
N PRO A 278 21.95 20.07 0.68
CA PRO A 278 21.22 20.06 1.95
C PRO A 278 19.72 20.32 1.80
N TYR A 279 19.34 21.20 0.87
CA TYR A 279 17.96 21.53 0.56
C TYR A 279 17.21 20.33 -0.04
N ALA A 280 17.80 19.69 -1.04
CA ALA A 280 17.29 18.49 -1.68
C ALA A 280 17.17 17.32 -0.68
N ALA A 281 18.17 17.12 0.18
CA ALA A 281 18.14 16.08 1.20
C ALA A 281 16.98 16.28 2.20
N ALA A 282 16.74 17.52 2.64
CA ALA A 282 15.63 17.84 3.53
C ALA A 282 14.26 17.60 2.84
N ALA A 283 14.10 18.06 1.60
CA ALA A 283 12.89 17.83 0.81
C ALA A 283 12.61 16.34 0.61
N THR A 284 13.63 15.56 0.22
CA THR A 284 13.52 14.11 0.06
C THR A 284 13.16 13.43 1.38
N GLY A 285 13.76 13.84 2.51
CA GLY A 285 13.42 13.31 3.83
C GLY A 285 11.95 13.50 4.21
N VAL A 286 11.37 14.69 3.94
CA VAL A 286 9.94 14.96 4.15
C VAL A 286 9.09 14.08 3.23
N LEU A 287 9.41 14.03 1.94
CA LEU A 287 8.65 13.24 0.95
C LEU A 287 8.69 11.75 1.26
N THR A 288 9.83 11.18 1.65
CA THR A 288 9.95 9.77 2.06
C THR A 288 9.07 9.46 3.26
N ARG A 289 9.01 10.33 4.28
CA ARG A 289 8.11 10.15 5.43
C ARG A 289 6.64 10.18 5.02
N TRP A 290 6.26 11.12 4.16
CA TRP A 290 4.87 11.22 3.69
C TRP A 290 4.47 10.06 2.79
N ILE A 291 5.38 9.55 1.96
CA ILE A 291 5.16 8.32 1.16
C ILE A 291 4.93 7.14 2.09
N ALA A 292 5.79 6.94 3.10
CA ALA A 292 5.61 5.87 4.08
C ALA A 292 4.27 5.99 4.84
N GLN A 293 3.85 7.21 5.19
CA GLN A 293 2.54 7.45 5.80
C GLN A 293 1.38 7.14 4.83
N ALA A 294 1.52 7.48 3.55
CA ALA A 294 0.53 7.19 2.52
C ALA A 294 0.37 5.67 2.31
N GLU A 295 1.46 4.91 2.39
CA GLU A 295 1.47 3.45 2.25
C GLU A 295 0.88 2.72 3.47
N ALA A 296 0.96 3.30 4.67
CA ALA A 296 0.39 2.72 5.89
C ALA A 296 -1.15 2.62 5.88
N GLY A 297 -1.83 3.36 4.99
CA GLY A 297 -3.28 3.32 4.80
C GLY A 297 -4.11 4.08 5.84
N GLY A 298 -5.44 3.92 5.80
CA GLY A 298 -6.38 4.65 6.67
C GLY A 298 -6.68 6.09 6.22
N GLY A 299 -7.49 6.81 7.01
CA GLY A 299 -7.88 8.20 6.68
C GLY A 299 -6.67 9.15 6.57
N ALA A 300 -5.76 9.08 7.54
CA ALA A 300 -4.52 9.86 7.52
C ALA A 300 -3.60 9.48 6.34
N GLY A 301 -3.59 8.21 5.92
CA GLY A 301 -2.84 7.76 4.74
C GLY A 301 -3.43 8.27 3.43
N ALA A 302 -4.76 8.38 3.32
CA ALA A 302 -5.42 8.96 2.15
C ALA A 302 -5.07 10.45 1.97
N ASP A 303 -5.05 11.22 3.08
CA ASP A 303 -4.65 12.62 3.05
C ASP A 303 -3.16 12.77 2.71
N ALA A 304 -2.29 11.94 3.29
CA ALA A 304 -0.87 11.92 2.96
C ALA A 304 -0.63 11.61 1.47
N ARG A 305 -1.34 10.62 0.92
CA ARG A 305 -1.31 10.27 -0.50
C ARG A 305 -1.66 11.47 -1.39
N ALA A 306 -2.74 12.18 -1.07
CA ALA A 306 -3.15 13.36 -1.84
C ALA A 306 -2.09 14.48 -1.78
N ARG A 307 -1.49 14.72 -0.62
CA ARG A 307 -0.41 15.72 -0.46
C ARG A 307 0.83 15.36 -1.28
N VAL A 308 1.30 14.12 -1.21
CA VAL A 308 2.47 13.64 -1.96
C VAL A 308 2.24 13.81 -3.47
N LEU A 309 1.10 13.34 -3.98
CA LEU A 309 0.77 13.44 -5.39
C LEU A 309 0.70 14.90 -5.86
N ALA A 310 0.05 15.78 -5.10
CA ALA A 310 -0.04 17.20 -5.47
C ALA A 310 1.35 17.86 -5.58
N VAL A 311 2.26 17.59 -4.65
CA VAL A 311 3.62 18.14 -4.66
C VAL A 311 4.44 17.60 -5.83
N LEU A 312 4.38 16.29 -6.06
CA LEU A 312 5.18 15.64 -7.10
C LEU A 312 4.63 15.89 -8.50
N GLU A 313 3.32 16.01 -8.68
CA GLU A 313 2.71 16.46 -9.94
C GLU A 313 3.10 17.90 -10.25
N ARG A 314 3.13 18.78 -9.24
CA ARG A 314 3.63 20.15 -9.41
C ARG A 314 5.10 20.18 -9.79
N ALA A 315 5.93 19.34 -9.17
CA ALA A 315 7.33 19.19 -9.55
C ALA A 315 7.48 18.75 -11.02
N ASP A 316 6.70 17.75 -11.45
CA ASP A 316 6.67 17.27 -12.84
C ASP A 316 6.26 18.38 -13.85
N GLN A 317 5.28 19.21 -13.49
CA GLN A 317 4.86 20.36 -14.32
C GLN A 317 5.96 21.41 -14.46
N LEU A 318 6.66 21.71 -13.36
CA LEU A 318 7.81 22.63 -13.36
C LEU A 318 8.96 22.07 -14.20
N ALA A 319 9.24 20.76 -14.09
CA ALA A 319 10.21 20.07 -14.93
C ALA A 319 9.85 20.19 -16.42
N GLY A 320 8.57 20.00 -16.78
CA GLY A 320 8.10 20.17 -18.16
C GLY A 320 8.32 21.59 -18.68
N THR A 321 8.02 22.61 -17.87
CA THR A 321 8.23 24.01 -18.22
C THR A 321 9.70 24.34 -18.47
N ALA A 322 10.60 23.75 -17.70
CA ALA A 322 12.05 23.91 -17.84
C ALA A 322 12.70 22.91 -18.83
N GLN A 323 11.91 22.09 -19.54
CA GLN A 323 12.39 21.04 -20.45
C GLN A 323 13.30 19.99 -19.76
N LEU A 324 13.14 19.80 -18.46
CA LEU A 324 13.90 18.84 -17.65
C LEU A 324 13.35 17.40 -17.75
N THR A 325 12.11 17.20 -18.17
CA THR A 325 11.43 15.89 -18.12
C THR A 325 12.23 14.76 -18.81
N GLY A 326 12.87 15.04 -19.96
CA GLY A 326 13.69 14.06 -20.66
C GLY A 326 14.99 13.71 -19.92
N LEU A 327 15.66 14.70 -19.33
CA LEU A 327 16.89 14.52 -18.56
C LEU A 327 16.66 13.78 -17.24
N LEU A 328 15.47 13.98 -16.64
CA LEU A 328 15.08 13.41 -15.36
C LEU A 328 14.27 12.11 -15.50
N ALA A 329 14.17 11.52 -16.70
CA ALA A 329 13.37 10.33 -16.95
C ALA A 329 13.81 9.09 -16.14
N GLY A 330 15.05 9.07 -15.65
CA GLY A 330 15.60 8.04 -14.77
C GLY A 330 15.39 8.29 -13.28
N ASP A 331 14.79 9.40 -12.87
CA ASP A 331 14.54 9.71 -11.46
C ASP A 331 13.59 8.70 -10.80
N GLY A 332 13.78 8.47 -9.50
CA GLY A 332 13.03 7.48 -8.72
C GLY A 332 11.84 8.04 -7.92
N LEU A 333 11.59 9.35 -8.01
CA LEU A 333 10.60 10.07 -7.20
C LEU A 333 9.52 10.75 -8.06
N LEU A 334 9.86 11.24 -9.25
CA LEU A 334 8.95 11.98 -10.12
C LEU A 334 7.90 11.10 -10.81
N PRO A 335 6.64 11.57 -10.96
CA PRO A 335 5.59 10.82 -11.65
C PRO A 335 5.91 10.54 -13.13
N SER A 336 6.66 11.40 -13.81
CA SER A 336 7.13 11.19 -15.18
C SER A 336 8.13 10.04 -15.26
N GLY A 337 9.01 9.88 -14.25
CA GLY A 337 9.92 8.74 -14.11
C GLY A 337 9.17 7.41 -13.95
N TYR A 338 8.12 7.37 -13.14
CA TYR A 338 7.24 6.20 -13.02
C TYR A 338 6.55 5.87 -14.36
N ARG A 339 5.95 6.87 -15.02
CA ARG A 339 5.27 6.69 -16.31
C ARG A 339 6.23 6.21 -17.40
N ASN A 340 7.45 6.74 -17.46
CA ASN A 340 8.46 6.31 -18.42
C ASN A 340 8.86 4.84 -18.22
N ARG A 341 9.01 4.39 -16.96
CA ARG A 341 9.25 2.97 -16.64
C ARG A 341 8.08 2.08 -17.02
N LEU A 342 6.85 2.55 -16.80
CA LEU A 342 5.65 1.83 -17.21
C LEU A 342 5.57 1.69 -18.73
N ARG A 343 5.89 2.75 -19.49
CA ARG A 343 5.98 2.71 -20.97
C ARG A 343 7.11 1.80 -21.45
N THR A 344 8.26 1.81 -20.77
CA THR A 344 9.38 0.91 -21.07
C THR A 344 8.97 -0.56 -20.90
N LEU A 345 8.23 -0.88 -19.83
CA LEU A 345 7.64 -2.20 -19.64
C LEU A 345 6.63 -2.52 -20.75
N ALA A 346 5.73 -1.59 -21.08
CA ALA A 346 4.73 -1.76 -22.12
C ALA A 346 5.36 -2.07 -23.49
N ALA A 347 6.43 -1.36 -23.86
CA ALA A 347 7.18 -1.59 -25.09
C ALA A 347 7.86 -2.99 -25.12
N ALA A 348 8.21 -3.54 -23.96
CA ALA A 348 8.80 -4.88 -23.86
C ALA A 348 7.78 -6.02 -23.97
N LEU A 349 6.47 -5.76 -23.88
CA LEU A 349 5.45 -6.81 -23.84
C LEU A 349 5.29 -7.57 -25.15
N ASP A 350 5.68 -7.00 -26.28
CA ASP A 350 5.60 -7.67 -27.58
C ASP A 350 6.75 -8.67 -27.82
N GLY A 351 7.79 -8.65 -26.96
CA GLY A 351 8.98 -9.51 -27.05
C GLY A 351 8.98 -10.72 -26.10
N SER A 352 10.17 -11.13 -25.67
CA SER A 352 10.36 -12.23 -24.70
C SER A 352 10.17 -11.76 -23.26
N PRO A 353 9.93 -12.66 -22.29
CA PRO A 353 9.69 -12.27 -20.89
C PRO A 353 10.86 -11.57 -20.20
N GLY A 354 12.11 -11.81 -20.62
CA GLY A 354 13.31 -11.30 -19.95
C GLY A 354 13.38 -9.77 -19.85
N PRO A 355 13.32 -9.02 -20.97
CA PRO A 355 13.26 -7.56 -20.95
C PRO A 355 12.08 -7.00 -20.15
N ALA A 356 10.89 -7.59 -20.26
CA ALA A 356 9.71 -7.14 -19.52
C ALA A 356 9.86 -7.37 -18.00
N GLN A 357 10.50 -8.47 -17.59
CA GLN A 357 10.83 -8.73 -16.17
C GLN A 357 11.85 -7.72 -15.65
N ALA A 358 12.86 -7.35 -16.44
CA ALA A 358 13.82 -6.31 -16.06
C ALA A 358 13.14 -4.95 -15.89
N ALA A 359 12.28 -4.55 -16.84
CA ALA A 359 11.49 -3.33 -16.75
C ALA A 359 10.52 -3.34 -15.57
N LEU A 360 9.94 -4.50 -15.22
CA LEU A 360 9.08 -4.64 -14.03
C LEU A 360 9.86 -4.44 -12.73
N ARG A 361 11.09 -4.96 -12.63
CA ARG A 361 11.95 -4.74 -11.46
C ARG A 361 12.29 -3.26 -11.29
N ASP A 362 12.61 -2.59 -12.38
CA ASP A 362 12.87 -1.14 -12.37
C ASP A 362 11.61 -0.34 -11.98
N LEU A 363 10.45 -0.66 -12.57
CA LEU A 363 9.16 -0.05 -12.21
C LEU A 363 8.82 -0.25 -10.73
N ALA A 364 8.96 -1.49 -10.22
CA ALA A 364 8.65 -1.83 -8.84
C ALA A 364 9.65 -1.24 -7.83
N GLY A 365 10.86 -0.87 -8.27
CA GLY A 365 11.85 -0.16 -7.46
C GLY A 365 11.60 1.35 -7.34
N HIS A 366 10.66 1.90 -8.10
CA HIS A 366 10.30 3.32 -8.04
C HIS A 366 9.58 3.66 -6.72
N GLN A 367 9.88 4.81 -6.10
CA GLN A 367 9.30 5.20 -4.81
C GLN A 367 7.77 5.33 -4.84
N LEU A 368 7.22 5.71 -6.00
CA LEU A 368 5.77 5.79 -6.21
C LEU A 368 5.08 4.46 -6.56
N ALA A 369 5.78 3.33 -6.61
CA ALA A 369 5.18 2.04 -6.94
C ALA A 369 4.10 1.62 -5.92
N GLY A 370 4.32 1.88 -4.62
CA GLY A 370 3.32 1.62 -3.57
C GLY A 370 2.11 2.55 -3.66
N ILE A 371 2.31 3.81 -4.02
CA ILE A 371 1.22 4.77 -4.26
C ILE A 371 0.40 4.35 -5.50
N HIS A 372 1.07 3.93 -6.58
CA HIS A 372 0.45 3.41 -7.80
C HIS A 372 0.27 1.89 -7.79
N ALA A 373 -0.01 1.29 -6.62
CA ALA A 373 -0.11 -0.15 -6.43
C ALA A 373 -0.97 -0.87 -7.49
N ASP A 374 -2.13 -0.31 -7.85
CA ASP A 374 -3.04 -0.90 -8.84
C ASP A 374 -2.44 -0.93 -10.26
N SER A 375 -1.69 0.09 -10.65
CA SER A 375 -1.02 0.15 -11.96
C SER A 375 0.22 -0.75 -11.97
N THR A 376 0.98 -0.76 -10.87
CA THR A 376 2.13 -1.66 -10.69
C THR A 376 1.69 -3.13 -10.70
N GLU A 377 0.55 -3.47 -10.10
CA GLU A 377 0.02 -4.84 -10.11
C GLU A 377 -0.49 -5.26 -11.50
N ARG A 378 -1.05 -4.33 -12.30
CA ARG A 378 -1.38 -4.61 -13.71
C ARG A 378 -0.14 -4.83 -14.55
N ALA A 379 0.91 -4.03 -14.36
CA ALA A 379 2.20 -4.25 -15.00
C ALA A 379 2.80 -5.62 -14.62
N ARG A 380 2.75 -5.99 -13.33
CA ARG A 380 3.15 -7.32 -12.85
C ARG A 380 2.33 -8.42 -13.53
N THR A 381 1.02 -8.25 -13.61
CA THR A 381 0.09 -9.18 -14.25
C THR A 381 0.36 -9.33 -15.75
N ALA A 382 0.68 -8.25 -16.45
CA ALA A 382 1.08 -8.30 -17.86
C ALA A 382 2.33 -9.17 -18.06
N VAL A 383 3.35 -9.01 -17.20
CA VAL A 383 4.56 -9.86 -17.26
C VAL A 383 4.25 -11.32 -16.92
N ARG A 384 3.34 -11.60 -15.98
CA ARG A 384 2.86 -12.97 -15.71
C ARG A 384 2.25 -13.62 -16.95
N LEU A 385 1.36 -12.91 -17.64
CA LEU A 385 0.73 -13.39 -18.88
C LEU A 385 1.75 -13.60 -20.00
N LEU A 386 2.75 -12.72 -20.11
CA LEU A 386 3.84 -12.89 -21.06
C LEU A 386 4.66 -14.15 -20.77
N ARG A 387 4.99 -14.42 -19.50
CA ARG A 387 5.63 -15.67 -19.07
C ARG A 387 4.79 -16.90 -19.39
N TRP A 388 3.47 -16.81 -19.21
CA TRP A 388 2.55 -17.90 -19.58
C TRP A 388 2.53 -18.14 -21.10
N LEU A 389 2.52 -17.07 -21.91
CA LEU A 389 2.59 -17.18 -23.37
C LEU A 389 3.89 -17.83 -23.86
N ASP A 390 4.99 -17.64 -23.13
CA ASP A 390 6.31 -18.23 -23.41
C ASP A 390 6.41 -19.72 -23.03
N GLN A 391 5.51 -20.22 -22.17
CA GLN A 391 5.46 -21.65 -21.84
C GLN A 391 5.01 -22.47 -23.05
N PRO A 392 5.54 -23.70 -23.25
CA PRO A 392 5.05 -24.59 -24.30
C PRO A 392 3.55 -24.87 -24.11
N GLN A 393 2.81 -24.96 -25.22
CA GLN A 393 1.39 -25.32 -25.16
C GLN A 393 1.27 -26.78 -24.68
N PRO A 394 0.52 -27.06 -23.61
CA PRO A 394 0.31 -28.42 -23.15
C PRO A 394 -0.46 -29.20 -24.22
N VAL A 395 -0.06 -30.45 -24.47
CA VAL A 395 -0.83 -31.38 -25.31
C VAL A 395 -1.86 -32.06 -24.41
N PRO A 396 -3.18 -31.91 -24.67
CA PRO A 396 -4.21 -32.53 -23.85
C PRO A 396 -4.14 -34.06 -23.96
N GLY A 397 -4.02 -34.75 -22.81
CA GLY A 397 -3.98 -36.22 -22.78
C GLY A 397 -5.35 -36.87 -22.53
N SER A 398 -6.11 -36.33 -21.58
CA SER A 398 -7.47 -36.79 -21.22
C SER A 398 -8.20 -35.69 -20.43
N VAL A 399 -9.54 -35.78 -20.33
CA VAL A 399 -10.38 -34.76 -19.68
C VAL A 399 -9.95 -34.48 -18.24
N GLY A 400 -9.69 -35.51 -17.44
CA GLY A 400 -9.29 -35.39 -16.03
C GLY A 400 -8.01 -34.55 -15.82
N PRO A 401 -6.89 -34.91 -16.46
CA PRO A 401 -5.68 -34.08 -16.48
C PRO A 401 -5.91 -32.67 -17.02
N SER A 402 -6.75 -32.47 -18.03
CA SER A 402 -7.03 -31.13 -18.58
C SER A 402 -7.74 -30.21 -17.58
N VAL A 403 -8.76 -30.69 -16.87
CA VAL A 403 -9.44 -29.86 -15.83
C VAL A 403 -8.53 -29.60 -14.63
N ARG A 404 -7.66 -30.55 -14.26
CA ARG A 404 -6.66 -30.35 -13.20
C ARG A 404 -5.62 -29.32 -13.61
N HIS A 405 -5.09 -29.42 -14.82
CA HIS A 405 -4.16 -28.44 -15.38
C HIS A 405 -4.82 -27.05 -15.49
N HIS A 406 -6.13 -26.99 -15.74
CA HIS A 406 -6.86 -25.75 -15.72
C HIS A 406 -6.83 -25.11 -14.32
N LEU A 407 -7.13 -25.86 -13.27
CA LEU A 407 -7.07 -25.32 -11.90
C LEU A 407 -5.64 -24.98 -11.44
N GLU A 408 -4.63 -25.72 -11.89
CA GLU A 408 -3.22 -25.52 -11.52
C GLU A 408 -2.54 -24.39 -12.33
N SER A 409 -3.00 -24.11 -13.54
CA SER A 409 -2.29 -23.21 -14.46
C SER A 409 -3.24 -22.33 -15.28
N THR A 410 -4.06 -22.86 -16.19
CA THR A 410 -4.75 -21.98 -17.15
C THR A 410 -5.85 -21.11 -16.52
N GLY A 411 -6.44 -21.50 -15.40
CA GLY A 411 -7.33 -20.68 -14.59
C GLY A 411 -6.62 -19.49 -13.92
N TRP A 412 -5.33 -19.60 -13.62
CA TRP A 412 -4.52 -18.45 -13.20
C TRP A 412 -4.33 -17.45 -14.35
N ALA A 413 -4.22 -17.95 -15.59
CA ALA A 413 -4.17 -17.07 -16.76
C ALA A 413 -5.52 -16.37 -16.96
N ASP A 414 -6.64 -17.04 -16.70
CA ASP A 414 -7.98 -16.44 -16.75
C ASP A 414 -8.16 -15.34 -15.67
N LEU A 415 -7.66 -15.56 -14.45
CA LEU A 415 -7.58 -14.53 -13.39
C LEU A 415 -6.75 -13.31 -13.84
N ALA A 416 -5.53 -13.55 -14.33
CA ALA A 416 -4.64 -12.49 -14.79
C ALA A 416 -5.23 -11.71 -15.96
N LEU A 417 -5.91 -12.40 -16.87
CA LEU A 417 -6.61 -11.80 -18.00
C LEU A 417 -7.77 -10.92 -17.52
N GLY A 418 -8.52 -11.35 -16.50
CA GLY A 418 -9.52 -10.52 -15.83
C GLY A 418 -8.92 -9.21 -15.30
N ILE A 419 -7.86 -9.31 -14.47
CA ILE A 419 -7.20 -8.15 -13.86
C ILE A 419 -6.71 -7.15 -14.91
N LEU A 420 -6.10 -7.64 -15.99
CA LEU A 420 -5.57 -6.78 -17.04
C LEU A 420 -6.67 -6.16 -17.91
N ALA A 421 -7.79 -6.87 -18.10
CA ALA A 421 -8.93 -6.39 -18.89
C ALA A 421 -9.67 -5.21 -18.27
N GLU A 422 -9.54 -4.97 -16.96
CA GLU A 422 -10.07 -3.74 -16.32
C GLU A 422 -9.41 -2.46 -16.84
N GLY A 423 -8.20 -2.57 -17.41
CA GLY A 423 -7.42 -1.44 -17.92
C GLY A 423 -6.64 -0.69 -16.84
N ASP A 424 -5.65 0.09 -17.27
CA ASP A 424 -4.76 0.83 -16.37
C ASP A 424 -5.33 2.20 -15.95
N ALA A 425 -5.11 2.58 -14.69
CA ALA A 425 -5.61 3.83 -14.14
C ALA A 425 -4.84 5.09 -14.62
N SER A 426 -3.63 4.94 -15.17
CA SER A 426 -2.79 6.05 -15.65
C SER A 426 -3.37 6.79 -16.85
N ARG A 427 -4.34 6.19 -17.56
CA ARG A 427 -4.92 6.68 -18.83
C ARG A 427 -3.88 6.89 -19.94
N ASP A 428 -2.72 6.23 -19.83
CA ASP A 428 -1.69 6.27 -20.86
C ASP A 428 -2.10 5.38 -22.04
N SER A 429 -2.26 5.97 -23.22
CA SER A 429 -2.74 5.26 -24.41
C SER A 429 -1.75 4.20 -24.91
N GLU A 430 -0.44 4.47 -24.84
CA GLU A 430 0.59 3.52 -25.29
C GLU A 430 0.58 2.26 -24.43
N VAL A 431 0.43 2.44 -23.11
CA VAL A 431 0.29 1.33 -22.15
C VAL A 431 -1.00 0.56 -22.40
N GLY A 432 -2.12 1.26 -22.57
CA GLY A 432 -3.41 0.65 -22.86
C GLY A 432 -3.40 -0.20 -24.14
N GLU A 433 -2.80 0.30 -25.22
CA GLU A 433 -2.66 -0.43 -26.48
C GLU A 433 -1.76 -1.66 -26.34
N ALA A 434 -0.64 -1.56 -25.61
CA ALA A 434 0.23 -2.71 -25.34
C ALA A 434 -0.50 -3.81 -24.56
N TYR A 435 -1.26 -3.44 -23.53
CA TYR A 435 -2.09 -4.38 -22.78
C TYR A 435 -3.16 -5.01 -23.67
N HIS A 436 -3.83 -4.23 -24.52
CA HIS A 436 -4.82 -4.76 -25.46
C HIS A 436 -4.23 -5.80 -26.43
N ARG A 437 -3.04 -5.56 -26.99
CA ARG A 437 -2.34 -6.55 -27.83
C ARG A 437 -1.97 -7.82 -27.06
N LEU A 438 -1.50 -7.68 -25.83
CA LEU A 438 -1.19 -8.83 -24.96
C LEU A 438 -2.45 -9.66 -24.65
N ILE A 439 -3.53 -9.01 -24.23
CA ILE A 439 -4.85 -9.62 -23.98
C ILE A 439 -5.29 -10.44 -25.18
N SER A 440 -5.19 -9.87 -26.39
CA SER A 440 -5.59 -10.52 -27.63
C SER A 440 -4.81 -11.82 -27.90
N ARG A 441 -3.48 -11.82 -27.67
CA ARG A 441 -2.63 -13.02 -27.80
C ARG A 441 -2.97 -14.09 -26.76
N VAL A 442 -3.28 -13.68 -25.53
CA VAL A 442 -3.69 -14.60 -24.45
C VAL A 442 -5.03 -15.25 -24.78
N GLN A 443 -6.02 -14.47 -25.20
CA GLN A 443 -7.34 -14.97 -25.62
C GLN A 443 -7.24 -15.95 -26.78
N GLU A 444 -6.39 -15.66 -27.76
CA GLU A 444 -6.16 -16.53 -28.91
C GLU A 444 -5.53 -17.88 -28.50
N ARG A 445 -4.57 -17.87 -27.57
CA ARG A 445 -4.06 -19.13 -26.98
C ARG A 445 -5.11 -19.87 -26.16
N ARG A 446 -5.93 -19.16 -25.37
CA ARG A 446 -7.01 -19.77 -24.59
C ARG A 446 -8.07 -20.42 -25.48
N ARG A 447 -8.44 -19.78 -26.59
CA ARG A 447 -9.39 -20.30 -27.57
C ARG A 447 -8.93 -21.64 -28.15
N ARG A 448 -7.66 -21.76 -28.55
CA ARG A 448 -7.09 -23.05 -29.02
C ARG A 448 -7.15 -24.14 -27.96
N LEU A 449 -6.84 -23.80 -26.70
CA LEU A 449 -6.92 -24.76 -25.60
C LEU A 449 -8.36 -25.25 -25.36
N ASP A 450 -9.35 -24.36 -25.47
CA ASP A 450 -10.76 -24.73 -25.32
C ASP A 450 -11.26 -25.56 -26.52
N GLU A 451 -10.78 -25.28 -27.74
CA GLU A 451 -11.06 -26.08 -28.94
C GLU A 451 -10.50 -27.51 -28.81
N ASP A 452 -9.22 -27.65 -28.46
CA ASP A 452 -8.57 -28.95 -28.25
C ASP A 452 -9.27 -29.74 -27.13
N PHE A 453 -9.66 -29.05 -26.04
CA PHE A 453 -10.41 -29.66 -24.95
C PHE A 453 -11.81 -30.09 -25.36
N ALA A 454 -12.53 -29.29 -26.14
CA ALA A 454 -13.89 -29.61 -26.58
C ALA A 454 -13.90 -30.91 -27.41
N ALA A 455 -12.93 -31.10 -28.32
CA ALA A 455 -12.78 -32.33 -29.09
C ALA A 455 -12.51 -33.55 -28.19
N LEU A 456 -11.65 -33.38 -27.18
CA LEU A 456 -11.37 -34.41 -26.19
C LEU A 456 -12.59 -34.74 -25.32
N LEU A 457 -13.35 -33.72 -24.93
CA LEU A 457 -14.57 -33.85 -24.14
C LEU A 457 -15.64 -34.64 -24.92
N ALA A 458 -15.82 -34.37 -26.21
CA ALA A 458 -16.75 -35.10 -27.06
C ALA A 458 -16.46 -36.61 -27.04
N THR A 459 -15.20 -36.99 -27.27
CA THR A 459 -14.77 -38.39 -27.30
C THR A 459 -14.93 -39.06 -25.93
N TRP A 460 -14.55 -38.37 -24.85
CA TRP A 460 -14.66 -38.91 -23.49
C TRP A 460 -16.11 -39.11 -23.06
N THR A 461 -17.01 -38.18 -23.43
CA THR A 461 -18.41 -38.19 -22.98
C THR A 461 -19.18 -39.42 -23.48
N GLU A 462 -18.81 -40.01 -24.62
CA GLU A 462 -19.47 -41.18 -25.21
C GLU A 462 -19.54 -42.37 -24.26
N THR A 463 -18.53 -42.54 -23.40
CA THR A 463 -18.39 -43.72 -22.52
C THR A 463 -18.24 -43.38 -21.04
N ALA A 464 -17.97 -42.12 -20.70
CA ALA A 464 -17.73 -41.70 -19.34
C ALA A 464 -18.93 -41.99 -18.41
N SER A 465 -18.65 -42.61 -17.27
CA SER A 465 -19.62 -42.95 -16.23
C SER A 465 -18.90 -43.18 -14.89
N GLN A 466 -19.62 -43.26 -13.76
CA GLN A 466 -19.01 -43.54 -12.45
C GLN A 466 -18.13 -44.82 -12.43
N PRO A 467 -18.51 -45.94 -13.08
CA PRO A 467 -17.64 -47.11 -13.17
C PRO A 467 -16.44 -46.95 -14.12
N ALA A 468 -16.51 -46.01 -15.06
CA ALA A 468 -15.49 -45.76 -16.08
C ALA A 468 -15.20 -44.25 -16.23
N PRO A 469 -14.61 -43.60 -15.20
CA PRO A 469 -14.37 -42.15 -15.21
C PRO A 469 -13.15 -41.76 -16.06
N ASN A 470 -12.33 -42.73 -16.48
CA ASN A 470 -11.13 -42.55 -17.29
C ASN A 470 -10.17 -41.48 -16.73
N GLY A 471 -9.96 -41.50 -15.41
CA GLY A 471 -9.01 -40.63 -14.69
C GLY A 471 -9.53 -39.25 -14.30
N ALA A 472 -10.78 -38.92 -14.63
CA ALA A 472 -11.46 -37.72 -14.16
C ALA A 472 -12.11 -37.93 -12.79
N LEU A 473 -12.13 -36.89 -11.94
CA LEU A 473 -13.04 -36.85 -10.81
C LEU A 473 -14.38 -36.36 -11.34
N LEU A 474 -15.43 -37.15 -11.20
CA LEU A 474 -16.76 -36.77 -11.66
C LEU A 474 -17.46 -35.94 -10.58
N ILE A 475 -18.28 -34.96 -10.95
CA ILE A 475 -18.99 -34.11 -9.99
C ILE A 475 -19.83 -34.92 -8.98
N GLU A 476 -20.47 -35.98 -9.44
CA GLU A 476 -21.27 -36.88 -8.58
C GLU A 476 -20.42 -37.76 -7.65
N ASP A 477 -19.11 -37.82 -7.84
CA ASP A 477 -18.18 -38.56 -6.96
C ASP A 477 -17.50 -37.64 -5.94
N VAL A 478 -17.62 -36.31 -6.05
CA VAL A 478 -16.93 -35.36 -5.16
C VAL A 478 -17.29 -35.56 -3.69
N LEU A 479 -18.56 -35.83 -3.37
CA LEU A 479 -18.92 -36.13 -1.98
C LEU A 479 -18.27 -37.41 -1.47
N ALA A 480 -18.07 -38.41 -2.33
CA ALA A 480 -17.47 -39.69 -1.94
C ALA A 480 -15.94 -39.60 -1.83
N GLU A 481 -15.29 -38.88 -2.73
CA GLU A 481 -13.84 -38.80 -2.86
C GLU A 481 -13.19 -37.63 -2.11
N ALA A 482 -13.95 -36.56 -1.81
CA ALA A 482 -13.45 -35.40 -1.08
C ALA A 482 -14.16 -35.20 0.27
N ALA A 483 -15.50 -35.11 0.29
CA ALA A 483 -16.20 -34.79 1.53
C ALA A 483 -16.20 -35.94 2.55
N ALA A 484 -16.48 -37.17 2.11
CA ALA A 484 -16.56 -38.34 3.00
C ALA A 484 -15.22 -38.67 3.69
N PRO A 485 -14.05 -38.55 3.05
CA PRO A 485 -12.75 -38.65 3.73
C PRO A 485 -12.57 -37.65 4.87
N LEU A 486 -13.04 -36.40 4.70
CA LEU A 486 -12.99 -35.37 5.76
C LEU A 486 -13.94 -35.67 6.94
N ALA A 487 -14.92 -36.56 6.74
CA ALA A 487 -15.87 -36.99 7.77
C ALA A 487 -15.42 -38.25 8.55
N ARG A 488 -14.24 -38.80 8.24
CA ARG A 488 -13.65 -39.95 8.97
C ARG A 488 -13.06 -39.49 10.30
N GLU A 489 -12.77 -40.45 11.19
CA GLU A 489 -12.12 -40.19 12.50
C GLU A 489 -12.86 -39.14 13.37
N GLY A 490 -14.19 -39.04 13.24
CA GLY A 490 -15.00 -38.06 13.97
C GLY A 490 -15.11 -36.70 13.29
N GLY A 491 -14.50 -36.52 12.11
CA GLY A 491 -14.61 -35.31 11.31
C GLY A 491 -16.06 -34.97 10.94
N ARG A 492 -16.31 -33.66 10.80
CA ARG A 492 -17.64 -33.09 10.54
C ARG A 492 -17.52 -31.89 9.60
N PRO A 493 -17.28 -32.13 8.29
CA PRO A 493 -17.06 -31.05 7.35
C PRO A 493 -18.26 -30.10 7.24
N LEU A 494 -17.96 -28.82 7.04
CA LEU A 494 -18.87 -27.86 6.40
C LEU A 494 -18.61 -27.93 4.89
N ILE A 495 -19.64 -28.25 4.12
CA ILE A 495 -19.58 -28.32 2.66
C ILE A 495 -20.28 -27.07 2.14
N VAL A 496 -19.53 -26.15 1.55
CA VAL A 496 -20.07 -24.94 0.94
C VAL A 496 -20.05 -25.10 -0.57
N VAL A 497 -21.23 -25.12 -1.17
CA VAL A 497 -21.38 -25.09 -2.62
C VAL A 497 -21.46 -23.64 -3.06
N LEU A 498 -20.46 -23.18 -3.82
CA LEU A 498 -20.43 -21.84 -4.43
C LEU A 498 -20.93 -21.97 -5.87
N ASP A 499 -22.21 -21.66 -6.10
CA ASP A 499 -22.89 -21.81 -7.40
C ASP A 499 -22.21 -20.94 -8.47
N GLY A 500 -21.73 -21.56 -9.54
CA GLY A 500 -21.04 -20.86 -10.64
C GLY A 500 -19.56 -20.47 -10.37
N MET A 501 -18.90 -21.00 -9.33
CA MET A 501 -17.47 -20.73 -9.09
C MET A 501 -16.56 -21.37 -10.15
N SER A 502 -15.91 -20.55 -10.97
CA SER A 502 -14.86 -20.93 -11.93
C SER A 502 -13.47 -21.05 -11.28
N ALA A 503 -12.49 -21.57 -12.02
CA ALA A 503 -11.14 -21.80 -11.51
C ALA A 503 -10.42 -20.50 -11.09
N ASP A 504 -10.55 -19.42 -11.85
CA ASP A 504 -10.00 -18.10 -11.52
C ASP A 504 -10.55 -17.55 -10.20
N VAL A 505 -11.86 -17.71 -9.96
CA VAL A 505 -12.49 -17.36 -8.68
C VAL A 505 -11.94 -18.24 -7.55
N ALA A 506 -11.86 -19.55 -7.77
CA ALA A 506 -11.40 -20.49 -6.74
C ALA A 506 -9.95 -20.20 -6.29
N VAL A 507 -9.03 -19.93 -7.23
CA VAL A 507 -7.63 -19.63 -6.88
C VAL A 507 -7.50 -18.29 -6.16
N GLU A 508 -8.34 -17.30 -6.50
CA GLU A 508 -8.37 -16.02 -5.80
C GLU A 508 -8.92 -16.13 -4.39
N LEU A 509 -10.04 -16.83 -4.20
CA LEU A 509 -10.62 -17.06 -2.87
C LEU A 509 -9.64 -17.80 -1.95
N ALA A 510 -9.00 -18.85 -2.47
CA ALA A 510 -7.99 -19.59 -1.71
C ALA A 510 -6.80 -18.70 -1.30
N SER A 511 -6.31 -17.87 -2.22
CA SER A 511 -5.22 -16.92 -1.96
C SER A 511 -5.62 -15.81 -0.98
N GLY A 512 -6.92 -15.52 -0.85
CA GLY A 512 -7.46 -14.51 0.06
C GLY A 512 -7.71 -14.98 1.49
N LEU A 513 -7.57 -16.29 1.78
CA LEU A 513 -7.73 -16.81 3.14
C LEU A 513 -6.48 -16.53 3.99
N ASP A 514 -6.69 -16.14 5.25
CA ASP A 514 -5.59 -15.93 6.19
C ASP A 514 -4.95 -17.28 6.56
N PRO A 515 -3.67 -17.54 6.23
CA PRO A 515 -3.00 -18.79 6.58
C PRO A 515 -2.87 -19.00 8.10
N ARG A 516 -3.05 -17.95 8.92
CA ARG A 516 -3.16 -18.07 10.39
C ARG A 516 -4.46 -18.71 10.84
N ALA A 517 -5.52 -18.56 10.07
CA ALA A 517 -6.85 -19.08 10.38
C ALA A 517 -7.08 -20.45 9.73
N TRP A 518 -6.57 -20.63 8.51
CA TRP A 518 -6.83 -21.81 7.68
C TRP A 518 -5.56 -22.39 7.08
N THR A 519 -5.49 -23.72 7.08
CA THR A 519 -4.49 -24.49 6.33
C THR A 519 -5.21 -25.18 5.16
N GLU A 520 -4.82 -24.86 3.94
CA GLU A 520 -5.30 -25.55 2.75
C GLU A 520 -4.75 -26.98 2.75
N ILE A 521 -5.60 -27.95 2.46
CA ILE A 521 -5.25 -29.37 2.42
C ILE A 521 -5.72 -30.00 1.12
N VAL A 522 -4.97 -31.00 0.68
CA VAL A 522 -5.28 -31.80 -0.51
C VAL A 522 -5.07 -33.28 -0.23
N PRO A 523 -5.68 -34.19 -1.02
CA PRO A 523 -5.42 -35.61 -0.84
C PRO A 523 -3.94 -35.92 -0.98
N THR A 524 -3.46 -36.86 -0.17
CA THR A 524 -2.07 -37.31 -0.23
C THR A 524 -1.79 -37.90 -1.60
N ALA A 525 -0.83 -37.31 -2.32
CA ALA A 525 -0.41 -37.81 -3.61
C ALA A 525 0.35 -39.14 -3.47
N PRO A 526 0.21 -40.08 -4.43
CA PRO A 526 1.09 -41.24 -4.54
C PRO A 526 2.56 -40.82 -4.65
N ALA A 527 3.47 -41.71 -4.23
CA ALA A 527 4.90 -41.47 -4.28
C ALA A 527 5.35 -41.00 -5.69
N GLY A 528 6.09 -39.88 -5.74
CA GLY A 528 6.58 -39.29 -7.00
C GLY A 528 5.63 -38.30 -7.68
N ARG A 529 4.40 -38.08 -7.17
CA ARG A 529 3.51 -37.01 -7.64
C ARG A 529 3.46 -35.86 -6.64
N ARG A 530 3.41 -34.63 -7.14
CA ARG A 530 3.17 -33.45 -6.31
C ARG A 530 1.69 -33.42 -5.86
N PRO A 531 1.41 -33.09 -4.58
CA PRO A 531 0.06 -32.82 -4.13
C PRO A 531 -0.48 -31.57 -4.83
N GLY A 532 -1.77 -31.57 -5.18
CA GLY A 532 -2.42 -30.50 -5.93
C GLY A 532 -3.92 -30.46 -5.68
N ARG A 533 -4.54 -29.33 -6.01
CA ARG A 533 -5.99 -29.12 -5.81
C ARG A 533 -6.80 -30.13 -6.62
N LEU A 534 -7.97 -30.47 -6.10
CA LEU A 534 -8.91 -31.32 -6.80
C LEU A 534 -9.72 -30.50 -7.81
N ALA A 535 -9.87 -31.06 -9.01
CA ALA A 535 -10.73 -30.52 -10.05
C ALA A 535 -11.65 -31.64 -10.55
N ALA A 536 -12.95 -31.41 -10.45
CA ALA A 536 -13.97 -32.31 -10.94
C ALA A 536 -14.48 -31.88 -12.33
N VAL A 537 -15.17 -32.79 -13.00
CA VAL A 537 -15.84 -32.55 -14.27
C VAL A 537 -17.34 -32.43 -14.00
N ALA A 538 -17.92 -31.29 -14.38
CA ALA A 538 -19.35 -31.03 -14.28
C ALA A 538 -20.19 -32.09 -15.02
N MET A 539 -21.49 -32.11 -14.73
CA MET A 539 -22.45 -32.84 -15.55
C MET A 539 -22.79 -31.99 -16.78
N LEU A 540 -23.25 -32.61 -17.87
CA LEU A 540 -23.56 -31.91 -19.12
C LEU A 540 -25.08 -31.85 -19.34
N PRO A 541 -25.66 -30.71 -19.74
CA PRO A 541 -25.03 -29.39 -19.86
C PRO A 541 -24.57 -28.85 -18.50
N THR A 542 -23.57 -27.95 -18.50
CA THR A 542 -22.96 -27.35 -17.30
C THR A 542 -23.90 -26.31 -16.66
N ILE A 543 -25.05 -26.78 -16.17
CA ILE A 543 -26.09 -25.96 -15.55
C ILE A 543 -26.41 -26.45 -14.15
N THR A 544 -26.80 -25.53 -13.28
CA THR A 544 -27.10 -25.77 -11.86
C THR A 544 -28.05 -26.94 -11.63
N ARG A 545 -29.19 -26.99 -12.34
CA ARG A 545 -30.25 -28.01 -12.18
C ARG A 545 -29.75 -29.44 -12.38
N VAL A 546 -28.67 -29.62 -13.13
CA VAL A 546 -28.10 -30.93 -13.43
C VAL A 546 -26.86 -31.17 -12.55
N SER A 547 -25.89 -30.26 -12.63
CA SER A 547 -24.60 -30.42 -11.95
C SER A 547 -24.72 -30.42 -10.43
N ARG A 548 -25.44 -29.45 -9.85
CA ARG A 548 -25.59 -29.32 -8.39
C ARG A 548 -26.43 -30.44 -7.80
N ALA A 549 -27.51 -30.82 -8.48
CA ALA A 549 -28.32 -31.96 -8.11
C ALA A 549 -27.50 -33.26 -8.10
N SER A 550 -26.63 -33.45 -9.11
CA SER A 550 -25.75 -34.62 -9.20
C SER A 550 -24.68 -34.63 -8.10
N LEU A 551 -24.04 -33.49 -7.84
CA LEU A 551 -23.09 -33.29 -6.73
C LEU A 551 -23.71 -33.71 -5.40
N LEU A 552 -24.87 -33.13 -5.07
CA LEU A 552 -25.50 -33.29 -3.76
C LEU A 552 -26.15 -34.66 -3.57
N SER A 553 -26.51 -35.34 -4.66
CA SER A 553 -27.06 -36.70 -4.62
C SER A 553 -25.99 -37.79 -4.59
N GLY A 554 -24.77 -37.49 -5.01
CA GLY A 554 -23.71 -38.48 -5.19
C GLY A 554 -23.98 -39.47 -6.33
N ALA A 555 -24.83 -39.10 -7.29
CA ALA A 555 -25.22 -39.88 -8.46
C ALA A 555 -25.81 -38.93 -9.52
N PRO A 556 -25.84 -39.32 -10.82
CA PRO A 556 -26.44 -38.50 -11.87
C PRO A 556 -27.91 -38.17 -11.58
N ALA A 557 -28.21 -36.89 -11.41
CA ALA A 557 -29.53 -36.39 -11.03
C ALA A 557 -29.87 -35.08 -11.75
N GLU A 558 -31.15 -34.74 -11.76
CA GLU A 558 -31.67 -33.47 -12.26
C GLU A 558 -32.80 -33.00 -11.35
N GLY A 559 -32.76 -31.74 -10.91
CA GLY A 559 -33.82 -31.18 -10.09
C GLY A 559 -33.44 -29.89 -9.38
N GLY A 560 -34.37 -29.38 -8.57
CA GLY A 560 -34.15 -28.23 -7.71
C GLY A 560 -33.86 -28.62 -6.26
N GLN A 561 -34.14 -27.69 -5.34
CA GLN A 561 -33.76 -27.78 -3.93
C GLN A 561 -34.28 -29.05 -3.21
N ASP A 562 -35.47 -29.54 -3.56
CA ASP A 562 -36.04 -30.74 -2.94
C ASP A 562 -35.24 -32.01 -3.28
N VAL A 563 -34.82 -32.14 -4.54
CA VAL A 563 -33.99 -33.26 -5.00
C VAL A 563 -32.60 -33.18 -4.35
N GLU A 564 -32.01 -31.98 -4.32
CA GLU A 564 -30.72 -31.72 -3.69
C GLU A 564 -30.74 -32.09 -2.18
N ARG A 565 -31.76 -31.65 -1.44
CA ARG A 565 -31.92 -31.94 0.00
C ARG A 565 -32.12 -33.43 0.27
N ALA A 566 -32.98 -34.08 -0.50
CA ALA A 566 -33.24 -35.51 -0.37
C ALA A 566 -32.00 -36.34 -0.72
N GLY A 567 -31.28 -35.97 -1.79
CA GLY A 567 -30.04 -36.59 -2.23
C GLY A 567 -28.95 -36.49 -1.16
N PHE A 568 -28.70 -35.28 -0.65
CA PHE A 568 -27.67 -35.04 0.36
C PHE A 568 -27.94 -35.81 1.66
N THR A 569 -29.21 -35.79 2.12
CA THR A 569 -29.64 -36.55 3.29
C THR A 569 -29.42 -38.04 3.08
N THR A 570 -29.82 -38.56 1.92
CA THR A 570 -29.68 -39.98 1.58
C THR A 570 -28.21 -40.40 1.50
N PHE A 571 -27.35 -39.60 0.88
CA PHE A 571 -25.92 -39.87 0.72
C PHE A 571 -25.22 -40.08 2.07
N TRP A 572 -25.49 -39.18 3.03
CA TRP A 572 -24.88 -39.24 4.37
C TRP A 572 -25.54 -40.28 5.27
N LYS A 573 -26.85 -40.49 5.16
CA LYS A 573 -27.57 -41.54 5.90
C LYS A 573 -27.02 -42.94 5.58
N ARG A 574 -26.72 -43.23 4.30
CA ARG A 574 -26.06 -44.50 3.90
C ARG A 574 -24.70 -44.71 4.57
N ARG A 575 -24.02 -43.62 4.95
CA ARG A 575 -22.74 -43.60 5.66
C ARG A 575 -22.90 -43.46 7.18
N ARG A 576 -24.13 -43.62 7.70
CA ARG A 576 -24.46 -43.53 9.14
C ARG A 576 -24.07 -42.17 9.74
N ARG A 577 -24.25 -41.09 8.96
CA ARG A 577 -24.05 -39.71 9.40
C ARG A 577 -25.36 -38.93 9.28
N GLU A 578 -25.64 -38.11 10.26
CA GLU A 578 -26.70 -37.10 10.16
C GLU A 578 -26.21 -35.93 9.29
N SER A 579 -27.12 -35.29 8.57
CA SER A 579 -26.79 -34.15 7.74
C SER A 579 -27.92 -33.15 7.61
N VAL A 580 -27.55 -31.90 7.32
CA VAL A 580 -28.48 -30.82 6.96
C VAL A 580 -27.92 -30.07 5.76
N LEU A 581 -28.80 -29.69 4.83
CA LEU A 581 -28.46 -28.85 3.68
C LEU A 581 -29.28 -27.57 3.77
N LEU A 582 -28.64 -26.42 3.67
CA LEU A 582 -29.29 -25.11 3.74
C LEU A 582 -29.08 -24.35 2.43
N HIS A 583 -30.17 -23.77 1.93
CA HIS A 583 -30.20 -22.92 0.74
C HIS A 583 -30.36 -21.46 1.17
N LYS A 584 -30.30 -20.54 0.19
CA LYS A 584 -30.60 -19.12 0.38
C LYS A 584 -31.93 -18.92 1.12
N GLY A 585 -31.91 -18.04 2.13
CA GLY A 585 -32.99 -17.83 3.09
C GLY A 585 -32.97 -18.76 4.31
N GLY A 586 -32.15 -19.82 4.30
CA GLY A 586 -32.06 -20.80 5.38
C GLY A 586 -30.81 -20.69 6.26
N TYR A 587 -29.80 -19.91 5.85
CA TYR A 587 -28.56 -19.73 6.62
C TYR A 587 -28.31 -18.28 7.04
N GLU A 588 -29.03 -17.32 6.48
CA GLU A 588 -28.95 -15.91 6.82
C GLU A 588 -29.70 -15.61 8.12
N GLY A 589 -29.08 -14.82 9.00
CA GLY A 589 -29.71 -14.41 10.25
C GLY A 589 -30.79 -13.33 10.05
N THR A 590 -31.70 -13.24 11.01
CA THR A 590 -32.64 -12.12 11.14
C THR A 590 -31.91 -10.83 11.53
N ALA A 591 -32.61 -9.69 11.58
CA ALA A 591 -32.03 -8.43 12.04
C ALA A 591 -31.23 -8.61 13.36
N GLY A 592 -30.00 -8.10 13.39
CA GLY A 592 -29.06 -8.26 14.50
C GLY A 592 -28.20 -9.53 14.46
N HIS A 593 -28.47 -10.49 13.57
CA HIS A 593 -27.70 -11.73 13.41
C HIS A 593 -27.15 -11.86 11.99
N ARG A 594 -25.86 -12.22 11.86
CA ARG A 594 -25.24 -12.44 10.55
C ARG A 594 -25.63 -13.80 9.95
N LEU A 595 -25.67 -14.84 10.78
CA LEU A 595 -26.07 -16.21 10.44
C LEU A 595 -27.30 -16.65 11.24
N ALA A 596 -28.08 -17.59 10.68
CA ALA A 596 -29.25 -18.16 11.32
C ALA A 596 -28.88 -18.97 12.58
N PRO A 597 -29.61 -18.85 13.70
CA PRO A 597 -29.37 -19.66 14.91
C PRO A 597 -29.39 -21.16 14.65
N GLU A 598 -30.26 -21.63 13.75
CA GLU A 598 -30.38 -23.04 13.36
C GLU A 598 -29.10 -23.55 12.67
N LEU A 599 -28.49 -22.73 11.82
CA LEU A 599 -27.19 -23.03 11.22
C LEU A 599 -26.10 -23.10 12.30
N LEU A 600 -26.04 -22.12 13.20
CA LEU A 600 -25.04 -22.11 14.28
C LEU A 600 -25.18 -23.35 15.18
N SER A 601 -26.41 -23.74 15.51
CA SER A 601 -26.70 -24.97 16.25
C SER A 601 -26.27 -26.21 15.48
N ALA A 602 -26.49 -26.27 14.16
CA ALA A 602 -26.05 -27.39 13.33
C ALA A 602 -24.53 -27.48 13.19
N LEU A 603 -23.83 -26.33 13.17
CA LEU A 603 -22.36 -26.28 13.15
C LEU A 603 -21.75 -26.70 14.49
N ALA A 604 -22.39 -26.36 15.61
CA ALA A 604 -21.97 -26.78 16.94
C ALA A 604 -22.24 -28.26 17.25
N ASP A 605 -23.14 -28.90 16.50
CA ASP A 605 -23.46 -30.32 16.64
C ASP A 605 -22.26 -31.20 16.23
N ASP A 606 -21.83 -32.06 17.15
CA ASP A 606 -20.64 -32.89 16.95
C ASP A 606 -20.83 -34.05 15.96
N THR A 607 -22.07 -34.33 15.56
CA THR A 607 -22.44 -35.51 14.75
C THR A 607 -22.82 -35.14 13.30
N LYS A 608 -23.35 -33.94 13.10
CA LYS A 608 -23.95 -33.52 11.82
C LYS A 608 -22.91 -33.11 10.79
N ILE A 609 -23.19 -33.46 9.53
CA ILE A 609 -22.56 -32.87 8.35
C ILE A 609 -23.43 -31.70 7.88
N VAL A 610 -22.81 -30.55 7.63
CA VAL A 610 -23.55 -29.34 7.26
C VAL A 610 -23.19 -28.99 5.82
N GLY A 611 -24.20 -28.85 4.98
CA GLY A 611 -24.10 -28.33 3.62
C GLY A 611 -24.75 -26.95 3.54
N VAL A 612 -24.11 -26.00 2.88
CA VAL A 612 -24.66 -24.66 2.60
C VAL A 612 -24.46 -24.34 1.13
N ILE A 613 -25.49 -23.80 0.47
CA ILE A 613 -25.42 -23.38 -0.93
C ILE A 613 -25.46 -21.85 -1.00
N VAL A 614 -24.43 -21.27 -1.62
CA VAL A 614 -24.26 -19.82 -1.78
C VAL A 614 -24.26 -19.48 -3.28
N ASN A 615 -25.28 -18.75 -3.72
CA ASN A 615 -25.51 -18.46 -5.14
C ASN A 615 -25.01 -17.06 -5.57
N THR A 616 -24.13 -16.43 -4.78
CA THR A 616 -23.75 -15.03 -5.00
C THR A 616 -23.09 -14.78 -6.36
N ILE A 617 -22.31 -15.75 -6.87
CA ILE A 617 -21.60 -15.60 -8.14
C ILE A 617 -22.61 -15.67 -9.29
N ASP A 618 -23.39 -16.74 -9.39
CA ASP A 618 -24.39 -16.90 -10.44
C ASP A 618 -25.44 -15.77 -10.47
N ASP A 619 -25.99 -15.38 -9.30
CA ASP A 619 -26.92 -14.24 -9.17
C ASP A 619 -26.30 -12.94 -9.75
N ALA A 620 -25.03 -12.68 -9.45
CA ALA A 620 -24.34 -11.48 -9.92
C ALA A 620 -24.05 -11.50 -11.43
N LEU A 621 -23.82 -12.69 -12.01
CA LEU A 621 -23.62 -12.85 -13.45
C LEU A 621 -24.92 -12.62 -14.22
N ALA A 622 -26.05 -13.11 -13.70
CA ALA A 622 -27.37 -12.98 -14.30
C ALA A 622 -27.92 -11.55 -14.26
N ASP A 623 -27.74 -10.83 -13.14
CA ASP A 623 -28.30 -9.49 -12.90
C ASP A 623 -27.63 -8.37 -13.71
N GLY A 624 -26.58 -8.68 -14.47
CA GLY A 624 -26.01 -7.76 -15.47
C GLY A 624 -25.44 -6.47 -14.87
N ARG A 625 -24.93 -6.49 -13.62
CA ARG A 625 -24.20 -5.34 -13.06
C ARG A 625 -23.06 -5.00 -14.02
N GLU A 626 -23.21 -3.89 -14.74
CA GLU A 626 -22.27 -3.44 -15.77
C GLU A 626 -20.88 -3.23 -15.14
N GLY A 627 -20.00 -4.22 -15.37
CA GLY A 627 -18.70 -4.33 -14.73
C GLY A 627 -18.60 -5.67 -13.99
N GLY A 628 -18.56 -6.77 -14.73
CA GLY A 628 -18.20 -8.07 -14.18
C GLY A 628 -16.88 -7.89 -13.43
N ARG A 629 -16.93 -8.08 -12.10
CA ARG A 629 -15.75 -7.89 -11.25
C ARG A 629 -14.67 -8.84 -11.76
N ALA A 630 -13.51 -8.31 -12.14
CA ALA A 630 -12.40 -9.18 -12.52
C ALA A 630 -11.85 -9.99 -11.33
N ARG A 631 -12.25 -9.60 -10.12
CA ARG A 631 -11.75 -10.13 -8.86
C ARG A 631 -12.89 -10.43 -7.88
N TRP A 632 -12.85 -11.61 -7.28
CA TRP A 632 -13.77 -12.07 -6.25
C TRP A 632 -13.01 -12.31 -4.96
N ARG A 633 -13.27 -11.47 -3.94
CA ARG A 633 -12.71 -11.66 -2.60
C ARG A 633 -13.69 -12.39 -1.71
N ILE A 634 -13.21 -12.96 -0.61
CA ILE A 634 -14.05 -13.62 0.40
C ILE A 634 -15.19 -12.72 0.89
N GLY A 635 -14.94 -11.41 1.03
CA GLY A 635 -15.94 -10.43 1.44
C GLY A 635 -16.99 -10.09 0.37
N ASP A 636 -16.75 -10.43 -0.90
CA ASP A 636 -17.69 -10.23 -2.00
C ASP A 636 -18.75 -11.32 -2.08
N ILE A 637 -18.46 -12.50 -1.50
CA ILE A 637 -19.37 -13.65 -1.48
C ILE A 637 -20.24 -13.58 -0.23
N ALA A 638 -21.55 -13.61 -0.41
CA ALA A 638 -22.49 -13.40 0.68
C ALA A 638 -22.28 -14.44 1.79
N ARG A 639 -22.03 -13.94 3.01
CA ARG A 639 -21.86 -14.73 4.24
C ARG A 639 -20.69 -15.73 4.24
N LEU A 640 -19.83 -15.76 3.21
CA LEU A 640 -18.73 -16.72 3.15
C LEU A 640 -17.74 -16.53 4.31
N ALA A 641 -17.33 -15.29 4.60
CA ALA A 641 -16.48 -14.99 5.75
C ALA A 641 -17.10 -15.48 7.07
N ASP A 642 -18.40 -15.23 7.26
CA ASP A 642 -19.14 -15.61 8.47
C ASP A 642 -19.23 -17.13 8.62
N LEU A 643 -19.49 -17.86 7.52
CA LEU A 643 -19.54 -19.32 7.49
C LEU A 643 -18.18 -19.93 7.82
N LEU A 644 -17.10 -19.38 7.27
CA LEU A 644 -15.75 -19.80 7.57
C LEU A 644 -15.44 -19.55 9.06
N ASP A 645 -15.65 -18.35 9.57
CA ASP A 645 -15.38 -18.06 10.98
C ASP A 645 -16.17 -18.96 11.95
N ALA A 646 -17.45 -19.24 11.65
CA ALA A 646 -18.26 -20.17 12.42
C ALA A 646 -17.72 -21.62 12.37
N ALA A 647 -17.31 -22.09 11.19
CA ALA A 647 -16.71 -23.41 11.02
C ALA A 647 -15.37 -23.53 11.78
N ARG A 648 -14.55 -22.48 11.73
CA ARG A 648 -13.27 -22.40 12.46
C ARG A 648 -13.50 -22.46 13.96
N GLY A 649 -14.46 -21.68 14.48
CA GLY A 649 -14.83 -21.71 15.90
C GLY A 649 -15.32 -23.08 16.37
N ALA A 650 -15.98 -23.84 15.50
CA ALA A 650 -16.45 -25.20 15.77
C ALA A 650 -15.42 -26.31 15.46
N GLY A 651 -14.20 -25.95 15.03
CA GLY A 651 -13.13 -26.90 14.70
C GLY A 651 -13.41 -27.76 13.46
N ARG A 652 -14.27 -27.31 12.53
CA ARG A 652 -14.75 -28.11 11.40
C ARG A 652 -13.83 -27.95 10.18
N PRO A 653 -13.48 -29.05 9.47
CA PRO A 653 -12.96 -28.95 8.11
C PRO A 653 -13.97 -28.26 7.20
N VAL A 654 -13.49 -27.53 6.20
CA VAL A 654 -14.34 -26.88 5.19
C VAL A 654 -14.00 -27.44 3.82
N LEU A 655 -15.01 -27.81 3.06
CA LEU A 655 -14.92 -28.12 1.64
C LEU A 655 -15.65 -27.03 0.87
N LEU A 656 -14.92 -26.23 0.07
CA LEU A 656 -15.50 -25.31 -0.90
C LEU A 656 -15.53 -26.02 -2.25
N VAL A 657 -16.70 -26.06 -2.88
CA VAL A 657 -16.90 -26.78 -4.14
C VAL A 657 -17.84 -26.00 -5.04
N SER A 658 -17.60 -26.02 -6.35
CA SER A 658 -18.56 -25.50 -7.33
C SER A 658 -19.50 -26.59 -7.84
N ASP A 659 -20.55 -26.21 -8.54
CA ASP A 659 -21.36 -27.10 -9.38
C ASP A 659 -20.98 -27.00 -10.87
N HIS A 660 -20.66 -25.80 -11.35
CA HIS A 660 -20.05 -25.55 -12.65
C HIS A 660 -19.22 -24.26 -12.59
N GLY A 661 -18.37 -24.04 -13.58
CA GLY A 661 -17.78 -22.72 -13.76
C GLY A 661 -18.60 -21.85 -14.71
N HIS A 662 -18.01 -20.75 -15.16
CA HIS A 662 -18.65 -19.80 -16.07
C HIS A 662 -17.62 -19.18 -17.02
N VAL A 663 -18.11 -18.56 -18.09
CA VAL A 663 -17.33 -17.64 -18.92
C VAL A 663 -17.89 -16.23 -18.77
N LEU A 664 -17.01 -15.23 -18.81
CA LEU A 664 -17.40 -13.81 -18.76
C LEU A 664 -17.73 -13.28 -20.16
N ASP A 665 -18.76 -12.43 -20.27
CA ASP A 665 -19.08 -11.75 -21.52
C ASP A 665 -18.03 -10.67 -21.81
N ARG A 666 -17.14 -10.94 -22.75
CA ARG A 666 -16.13 -9.98 -23.23
C ARG A 666 -16.41 -9.46 -24.64
N SER A 667 -17.57 -9.81 -25.20
CA SER A 667 -17.97 -9.39 -26.54
C SER A 667 -18.22 -7.87 -26.58
N PRO A 668 -17.90 -7.20 -27.71
CA PRO A 668 -18.29 -5.81 -27.92
C PRO A 668 -19.78 -5.59 -27.65
N ARG A 669 -20.16 -4.42 -27.12
CA ARG A 669 -21.56 -4.19 -26.69
C ARG A 669 -22.60 -4.35 -27.80
N ALA A 670 -22.21 -4.13 -29.06
CA ALA A 670 -23.09 -4.28 -30.22
C ALA A 670 -23.27 -5.75 -30.68
N THR A 671 -22.47 -6.69 -30.16
CA THR A 671 -22.60 -8.10 -30.52
C THR A 671 -23.90 -8.66 -29.94
N GLY A 672 -24.84 -9.04 -30.80
CA GLY A 672 -26.09 -9.69 -30.41
C GLY A 672 -25.95 -11.20 -30.15
N PRO A 673 -27.02 -11.88 -29.71
CA PRO A 673 -27.03 -13.34 -29.60
C PRO A 673 -26.82 -14.00 -30.97
N THR A 674 -26.13 -15.13 -31.00
CA THR A 674 -25.97 -15.97 -32.18
C THR A 674 -27.31 -16.61 -32.53
N ALA A 675 -27.79 -16.40 -33.76
CA ALA A 675 -29.02 -17.02 -34.24
C ALA A 675 -28.82 -18.53 -34.40
N ALA A 676 -29.64 -19.33 -33.71
CA ALA A 676 -29.62 -20.77 -33.79
C ALA A 676 -31.02 -21.35 -33.57
N GLU A 677 -31.27 -22.52 -34.15
CA GLU A 677 -32.49 -23.29 -33.91
C GLU A 677 -32.35 -24.15 -32.66
N GLU A 678 -33.49 -24.56 -32.10
CA GLU A 678 -33.57 -25.46 -30.94
C GLU A 678 -32.73 -25.05 -29.71
N VAL A 679 -32.63 -23.74 -29.45
CA VAL A 679 -31.96 -23.20 -28.25
C VAL A 679 -32.62 -23.75 -26.97
N ARG A 680 -31.79 -24.14 -25.99
CA ARG A 680 -32.25 -24.66 -24.68
C ARG A 680 -31.61 -23.96 -23.49
N GLY A 681 -30.51 -23.23 -23.70
CA GLY A 681 -29.89 -22.36 -22.70
C GLY A 681 -28.97 -21.32 -23.35
N ALA A 682 -28.27 -20.55 -22.52
CA ALA A 682 -27.36 -19.50 -23.00
C ALA A 682 -26.24 -20.02 -23.90
N ARG A 683 -25.75 -21.24 -23.62
CA ARG A 683 -24.56 -21.82 -24.28
C ARG A 683 -24.76 -23.24 -24.79
N TRP A 684 -26.01 -23.71 -24.87
CA TRP A 684 -26.31 -25.01 -25.49
C TRP A 684 -27.68 -25.04 -26.18
N ARG A 685 -27.76 -25.92 -27.18
CA ARG A 685 -28.91 -26.14 -28.05
C ARG A 685 -28.94 -27.61 -28.52
N ARG A 686 -29.92 -27.93 -29.37
CA ARG A 686 -29.94 -29.19 -30.12
C ARG A 686 -29.62 -28.96 -31.61
N GLY A 687 -29.45 -30.05 -32.35
CA GLY A 687 -29.02 -30.06 -33.74
C GLY A 687 -27.50 -30.16 -33.90
N PRO A 688 -26.98 -30.24 -35.14
CA PRO A 688 -25.57 -30.46 -35.40
C PRO A 688 -24.71 -29.27 -34.94
N ALA A 689 -23.46 -29.55 -34.54
CA ALA A 689 -22.49 -28.53 -34.16
C ALA A 689 -22.07 -27.64 -35.34
N GLN A 690 -21.90 -26.35 -35.06
CA GLN A 690 -21.36 -25.32 -35.94
C GLN A 690 -19.99 -24.83 -35.41
N ALA A 691 -19.39 -23.88 -36.10
CA ALA A 691 -18.11 -23.31 -35.70
C ALA A 691 -18.17 -22.69 -34.29
N GLY A 692 -17.27 -23.11 -33.39
CA GLY A 692 -17.25 -22.68 -31.99
C GLY A 692 -18.14 -23.53 -31.06
N GLU A 693 -18.78 -24.57 -31.59
CA GLU A 693 -19.61 -25.52 -30.85
C GLU A 693 -19.03 -26.95 -30.95
N VAL A 694 -19.53 -27.84 -30.09
CA VAL A 694 -19.22 -29.28 -30.10
C VAL A 694 -20.48 -30.08 -29.77
N GLU A 695 -20.66 -31.20 -30.46
CA GLU A 695 -21.74 -32.16 -30.17
C GLU A 695 -21.28 -33.15 -29.10
N LEU A 696 -22.05 -33.31 -28.04
CA LEU A 696 -21.75 -34.17 -26.89
C LEU A 696 -22.86 -35.21 -26.75
N ALA A 697 -22.47 -36.47 -26.62
CA ALA A 697 -23.39 -37.59 -26.48
C ALA A 697 -22.86 -38.58 -25.44
N GLY A 698 -23.73 -39.13 -24.58
CA GLY A 698 -23.37 -40.22 -23.68
C GLY A 698 -24.02 -40.15 -22.29
N PRO A 699 -23.62 -41.04 -21.36
CA PRO A 699 -24.31 -41.24 -20.08
C PRO A 699 -24.34 -40.01 -19.17
N ARG A 700 -23.38 -39.10 -19.32
CA ARG A 700 -23.27 -37.84 -18.56
C ARG A 700 -24.05 -36.67 -19.17
N VAL A 701 -24.65 -36.86 -20.35
CA VAL A 701 -25.43 -35.83 -21.03
C VAL A 701 -26.89 -35.94 -20.60
N ARG A 702 -27.31 -35.04 -19.71
CA ARG A 702 -28.66 -34.93 -19.16
C ARG A 702 -29.53 -34.00 -20.01
N ALA A 703 -29.46 -34.20 -21.32
CA ALA A 703 -30.39 -33.64 -22.29
C ALA A 703 -31.24 -34.76 -22.88
N GLU A 704 -32.35 -34.39 -23.53
CA GLU A 704 -33.23 -35.36 -24.19
C GLU A 704 -32.44 -36.19 -25.21
N GLY A 705 -32.61 -37.52 -25.17
CA GLY A 705 -31.85 -38.45 -26.02
C GLY A 705 -30.37 -38.61 -25.66
N GLY A 706 -29.91 -38.05 -24.54
CA GLY A 706 -28.51 -38.14 -24.10
C GLY A 706 -27.55 -37.41 -25.04
N ARG A 707 -28.02 -36.35 -25.70
CA ARG A 707 -27.29 -35.59 -26.73
C ARG A 707 -27.55 -34.09 -26.62
N LEU A 708 -26.52 -33.29 -26.84
CA LEU A 708 -26.63 -31.83 -26.97
C LEU A 708 -25.51 -31.25 -27.84
N THR A 709 -25.68 -30.00 -28.27
CA THR A 709 -24.63 -29.19 -28.87
C THR A 709 -24.34 -28.01 -27.95
N ALA A 710 -23.07 -27.87 -27.54
CA ALA A 710 -22.61 -26.88 -26.57
C ALA A 710 -21.55 -25.96 -27.17
N ALA A 711 -21.60 -24.68 -26.83
CA ALA A 711 -20.58 -23.72 -27.20
C ALA A 711 -19.33 -23.92 -26.35
N TRP A 712 -18.18 -24.14 -26.99
CA TRP A 712 -16.87 -24.12 -26.32
C TRP A 712 -16.18 -22.76 -26.45
N ARG A 713 -16.52 -21.99 -27.49
CA ARG A 713 -15.95 -20.65 -27.72
C ARG A 713 -16.60 -19.63 -26.80
N ASP A 714 -15.81 -18.93 -25.98
CA ASP A 714 -16.28 -18.04 -24.92
C ASP A 714 -17.18 -16.88 -25.41
N ASP A 715 -16.97 -16.39 -26.63
CA ASP A 715 -17.75 -15.30 -27.25
C ASP A 715 -19.11 -15.69 -27.85
N LEU A 716 -19.50 -16.98 -27.80
CA LEU A 716 -20.78 -17.47 -28.33
C LEU A 716 -21.87 -17.53 -27.26
N ARG A 717 -23.05 -16.98 -27.56
CA ARG A 717 -24.25 -17.11 -26.72
C ARG A 717 -25.51 -17.09 -27.56
N TYR A 718 -26.55 -17.78 -27.11
CA TYR A 718 -27.87 -17.81 -27.79
C TYR A 718 -28.93 -16.93 -27.11
N THR A 719 -28.66 -16.46 -25.90
CA THR A 719 -29.61 -15.65 -25.11
C THR A 719 -29.21 -14.18 -25.05
N ALA A 720 -30.09 -13.36 -24.48
CA ALA A 720 -29.81 -11.97 -24.15
C ALA A 720 -28.52 -11.84 -23.32
N ARG A 721 -27.92 -10.65 -23.40
CA ARG A 721 -26.63 -10.40 -22.75
C ARG A 721 -26.75 -10.43 -21.23
N GLN A 722 -25.78 -11.10 -20.59
CA GLN A 722 -25.53 -11.14 -19.15
C GLN A 722 -24.05 -10.83 -18.89
N ALA A 723 -23.63 -10.71 -17.62
CA ALA A 723 -22.21 -10.45 -17.31
C ALA A 723 -21.34 -11.71 -17.48
N GLY A 724 -21.94 -12.89 -17.38
CA GLY A 724 -21.32 -14.17 -17.72
C GLY A 724 -22.37 -15.23 -17.97
N TYR A 725 -21.92 -16.40 -18.40
CA TYR A 725 -22.78 -17.49 -18.86
C TYR A 725 -22.19 -18.85 -18.49
N HIS A 726 -23.06 -19.86 -18.48
CA HIS A 726 -22.71 -21.25 -18.29
C HIS A 726 -23.59 -22.14 -19.19
N GLY A 727 -23.41 -23.47 -19.13
CA GLY A 727 -24.15 -24.46 -19.91
C GLY A 727 -23.41 -25.00 -21.14
N GLY A 728 -22.24 -24.46 -21.45
CA GLY A 728 -21.38 -24.83 -22.58
C GLY A 728 -20.32 -25.89 -22.24
N ALA A 729 -19.31 -25.96 -23.10
CA ALA A 729 -18.26 -27.00 -23.13
C ALA A 729 -16.84 -26.44 -23.00
N SER A 730 -16.68 -25.16 -22.65
CA SER A 730 -15.36 -24.58 -22.40
C SER A 730 -14.69 -25.20 -21.16
N LEU A 731 -13.35 -25.15 -21.07
CA LEU A 731 -12.64 -25.59 -19.86
C LEU A 731 -13.14 -24.87 -18.61
N ALA A 732 -13.41 -23.56 -18.74
CA ALA A 732 -13.86 -22.72 -17.65
C ALA A 732 -15.23 -23.13 -17.11
N GLU A 733 -16.14 -23.63 -17.95
CA GLU A 733 -17.47 -24.09 -17.55
C GLU A 733 -17.44 -25.53 -17.00
N VAL A 734 -16.65 -26.41 -17.62
CA VAL A 734 -16.62 -27.85 -17.32
C VAL A 734 -15.81 -28.17 -16.08
N CYS A 735 -14.76 -27.39 -15.78
CA CYS A 735 -13.95 -27.56 -14.59
C CYS A 735 -14.69 -27.11 -13.33
N VAL A 736 -14.76 -28.01 -12.35
CA VAL A 736 -15.37 -27.77 -11.05
C VAL A 736 -14.27 -27.76 -9.98
N PRO A 737 -13.89 -26.60 -9.43
CA PRO A 737 -12.90 -26.53 -8.37
C PRO A 737 -13.40 -27.16 -7.08
N VAL A 738 -12.52 -27.91 -6.41
CA VAL A 738 -12.78 -28.55 -5.11
C VAL A 738 -11.62 -28.24 -4.17
N LEU A 739 -11.85 -27.37 -3.19
CA LEU A 739 -10.85 -26.87 -2.25
C LEU A 739 -11.20 -27.33 -0.83
N ALA A 740 -10.21 -27.77 -0.07
CA ALA A 740 -10.41 -28.21 1.30
C ALA A 740 -9.50 -27.46 2.27
N PHE A 741 -10.03 -27.12 3.43
CA PHE A 741 -9.33 -26.37 4.47
C PHE A 741 -9.59 -26.96 5.85
N VAL A 742 -8.62 -26.83 6.74
CA VAL A 742 -8.78 -27.11 8.17
C VAL A 742 -8.33 -25.90 8.99
N PRO A 743 -8.88 -25.69 10.20
CA PRO A 743 -8.39 -24.64 11.09
C PRO A 743 -6.88 -24.81 11.32
N SER A 744 -6.10 -23.73 11.19
CA SER A 744 -4.65 -23.80 11.39
C SER A 744 -4.30 -24.31 12.79
N GLY A 745 -3.33 -25.22 12.87
CA GLY A 745 -2.91 -25.88 14.11
C GLY A 745 -3.73 -27.11 14.50
N SER A 746 -4.85 -27.38 13.82
CA SER A 746 -5.58 -28.65 13.97
C SER A 746 -4.89 -29.79 13.23
N ASP A 747 -5.20 -31.03 13.61
CA ASP A 747 -4.66 -32.21 12.93
C ASP A 747 -5.31 -32.38 11.55
N ILE A 748 -4.47 -32.53 10.54
CA ILE A 748 -4.90 -32.82 9.17
C ILE A 748 -5.53 -34.22 9.12
N PRO A 749 -6.71 -34.40 8.50
CA PRO A 749 -7.38 -35.70 8.39
C PRO A 749 -6.52 -36.77 7.70
N ALA A 750 -6.69 -38.03 8.07
CA ALA A 750 -5.97 -39.13 7.46
C ALA A 750 -6.24 -39.22 5.94
N GLY A 751 -5.17 -39.40 5.16
CA GLY A 751 -5.23 -39.39 3.69
C GLY A 751 -5.16 -38.01 3.05
N TRP A 752 -5.00 -36.95 3.85
CA TRP A 752 -4.78 -35.57 3.40
C TRP A 752 -3.39 -35.07 3.82
N THR A 753 -2.91 -34.05 3.13
CA THR A 753 -1.68 -33.32 3.46
C THR A 753 -1.88 -31.82 3.27
N ALA A 754 -1.06 -30.99 3.91
CA ALA A 754 -1.09 -29.56 3.72
C ALA A 754 -0.63 -29.21 2.28
N LEU A 755 -1.33 -28.27 1.65
CA LEU A 755 -0.88 -27.63 0.42
C LEU A 755 -0.19 -26.31 0.81
N PRO A 756 1.14 -26.19 0.67
CA PRO A 756 1.84 -24.97 1.00
C PRO A 756 1.44 -23.83 0.04
N ALA A 757 1.27 -22.62 0.56
CA ALA A 757 0.95 -21.43 -0.25
C ALA A 757 2.03 -21.16 -1.32
N GLU A 758 3.27 -21.52 -1.03
CA GLU A 758 4.41 -21.42 -1.96
C GLU A 758 4.30 -22.38 -3.16
N SER A 759 3.41 -23.37 -3.07
CA SER A 759 3.19 -24.41 -4.10
C SER A 759 1.83 -24.29 -4.80
N THR A 760 1.00 -23.29 -4.45
CA THR A 760 -0.33 -23.15 -5.06
C THR A 760 -0.30 -22.47 -6.42
N ALA A 761 0.63 -21.52 -6.61
CA ALA A 761 0.76 -20.78 -7.86
C ALA A 761 1.68 -21.53 -8.83
N PRO A 762 1.39 -21.50 -10.15
CA PRO A 762 2.27 -22.12 -11.14
C PRO A 762 3.59 -21.36 -11.27
N ASP A 763 4.65 -22.05 -11.71
CA ASP A 763 6.01 -21.50 -11.77
C ASP A 763 6.09 -20.16 -12.55
N TRP A 764 5.29 -20.01 -13.61
CA TRP A 764 5.26 -18.80 -14.43
C TRP A 764 4.62 -17.58 -13.72
N TRP A 765 3.92 -17.77 -12.60
CA TRP A 765 3.23 -16.70 -11.86
C TRP A 765 4.17 -15.76 -11.10
N HIS A 766 5.20 -16.31 -10.46
CA HIS A 766 6.16 -15.50 -9.69
C HIS A 766 7.40 -15.14 -10.54
N GLY A 767 7.83 -16.05 -11.43
CA GLY A 767 9.10 -15.92 -12.16
C GLY A 767 10.27 -16.35 -11.27
N THR A 768 11.36 -16.80 -11.86
CA THR A 768 12.58 -17.13 -11.12
C THR A 768 13.34 -15.85 -10.79
N ASP A 769 13.09 -15.26 -9.62
CA ASP A 769 13.93 -14.20 -9.05
C ASP A 769 15.25 -14.77 -8.50
N THR A 770 15.87 -15.71 -9.22
CA THR A 770 17.25 -16.13 -8.95
C THR A 770 18.21 -15.14 -9.60
N ALA A 771 18.22 -13.91 -9.07
CA ALA A 771 19.39 -13.05 -9.13
C ALA A 771 20.25 -13.32 -7.89
N SER A 772 20.81 -14.53 -7.79
CA SER A 772 22.11 -14.63 -7.14
C SER A 772 23.09 -14.10 -8.15
N ALA A 773 23.74 -12.98 -7.85
CA ALA A 773 24.93 -12.56 -8.56
C ALA A 773 25.88 -13.77 -8.62
N GLN A 774 26.02 -14.37 -9.79
CA GLN A 774 27.19 -15.21 -10.06
C GLN A 774 28.34 -14.23 -10.08
N GLU A 775 29.05 -14.17 -8.96
CA GLU A 775 30.38 -13.61 -8.88
C GLU A 775 31.20 -14.24 -10.03
N PRO A 776 31.73 -13.44 -10.97
CA PRO A 776 32.44 -13.99 -12.11
C PRO A 776 33.69 -14.70 -11.58
N VAL A 777 33.69 -16.03 -11.66
CA VAL A 777 34.87 -16.83 -11.34
C VAL A 777 35.99 -16.36 -12.27
N PRO A 778 37.11 -15.82 -11.74
CA PRO A 778 38.20 -15.37 -12.59
C PRO A 778 38.77 -16.59 -13.33
N ALA A 779 38.83 -16.48 -14.66
CA ALA A 779 39.38 -17.51 -15.51
C ALA A 779 40.87 -17.72 -15.21
N SER A 780 41.21 -18.76 -14.44
CA SER A 780 42.58 -19.20 -14.28
C SER A 780 43.05 -19.89 -15.57
N ARG A 781 43.98 -19.25 -16.29
CA ARG A 781 44.78 -19.91 -17.33
C ARG A 781 45.75 -20.90 -16.66
N GLY A 782 45.50 -22.20 -16.83
CA GLY A 782 46.43 -23.26 -16.46
C GLY A 782 46.36 -24.42 -17.44
N LYS A 783 47.45 -24.66 -18.20
CA LYS A 783 47.64 -25.86 -19.02
C LYS A 783 47.95 -27.04 -18.10
N GLY A 784 47.26 -28.17 -18.26
CA GLY A 784 47.61 -29.42 -17.56
C GLY A 784 46.77 -30.62 -17.99
N ALA A 785 47.46 -31.57 -18.62
CA ALA A 785 47.12 -32.94 -19.05
C ALA A 785 45.82 -33.64 -18.58
N ARG A 786 45.19 -34.31 -19.56
CA ARG A 786 44.13 -35.33 -19.48
C ARG A 786 44.40 -36.42 -18.42
N ARG A 787 43.33 -36.77 -17.70
CA ARG A 787 43.03 -38.16 -17.31
C ARG A 787 41.51 -38.38 -17.36
N GLN A 788 41.07 -39.22 -18.31
CA GLN A 788 39.69 -39.69 -18.43
C GLN A 788 39.48 -40.90 -17.52
N GLN A 789 38.38 -40.90 -16.77
CA GLN A 789 37.70 -42.09 -16.21
C GLN A 789 36.23 -41.72 -15.92
N PRO A 790 35.31 -42.71 -15.86
CA PRO A 790 34.17 -42.82 -16.76
C PRO A 790 32.90 -42.10 -16.25
N GLN A 791 32.12 -41.60 -17.19
CA GLN A 791 30.76 -41.09 -16.97
C GLN A 791 29.83 -42.26 -16.61
N SER A 792 29.29 -42.24 -15.40
CA SER A 792 28.06 -42.94 -15.06
C SER A 792 26.88 -42.07 -15.47
N GLU A 793 26.11 -42.56 -16.45
CA GLU A 793 24.76 -42.06 -16.74
C GLU A 793 23.85 -42.24 -15.52
N GLY A 794 23.15 -41.16 -15.18
CA GLY A 794 22.17 -41.10 -14.10
C GLY A 794 21.45 -39.75 -14.12
N LEU A 795 20.64 -39.51 -15.16
CA LEU A 795 19.61 -38.47 -15.13
C LEU A 795 18.58 -38.88 -14.07
N PHE A 796 18.72 -38.42 -12.82
CA PHE A 796 17.70 -38.11 -11.79
C PHE A 796 18.45 -37.89 -10.45
N PRO A 797 18.21 -36.81 -9.68
CA PRO A 797 18.87 -36.61 -8.39
C PRO A 797 18.31 -37.59 -7.33
N GLN A 798 19.17 -38.40 -6.72
CA GLN A 798 18.84 -39.13 -5.49
C GLN A 798 18.93 -38.17 -4.28
N PRO A 799 18.01 -38.21 -3.31
CA PRO A 799 18.14 -37.41 -2.10
C PRO A 799 19.20 -37.98 -1.15
N GLY A 800 19.99 -37.10 -0.52
CA GLY A 800 20.45 -37.32 0.85
C GLY A 800 21.80 -37.98 1.10
N HIS A 801 22.80 -37.82 0.22
CA HIS A 801 24.19 -38.09 0.63
C HIS A 801 25.02 -36.82 0.48
N GLY A 802 25.23 -36.13 1.60
CA GLY A 802 26.11 -34.97 1.70
C GLY A 802 25.45 -33.60 1.52
N SER A 803 24.12 -33.47 1.65
CA SER A 803 23.46 -32.15 1.73
C SER A 803 23.74 -31.46 3.08
N ALA A 804 23.49 -30.15 3.19
CA ALA A 804 23.71 -29.42 4.44
C ALA A 804 22.80 -29.92 5.57
N GLY A 805 21.54 -30.26 5.27
CA GLY A 805 20.64 -30.92 6.21
C GLY A 805 21.14 -32.30 6.64
N ASP A 806 21.66 -33.10 5.71
CA ASP A 806 22.23 -34.42 5.97
C ASP A 806 23.52 -34.36 6.82
N ARG A 807 24.36 -33.34 6.61
CA ARG A 807 25.52 -33.07 7.48
C ARG A 807 25.10 -32.64 8.88
N THR A 808 24.08 -31.79 8.99
CA THR A 808 23.54 -31.33 10.28
C THR A 808 23.07 -32.50 11.13
N VAL A 809 22.26 -33.40 10.57
CA VAL A 809 21.70 -34.54 11.32
C VAL A 809 22.72 -35.63 11.68
N ARG A 810 23.93 -35.59 11.10
CA ARG A 810 25.07 -36.46 11.44
C ARG A 810 26.08 -35.81 12.38
N SER A 811 25.87 -34.55 12.76
CA SER A 811 26.77 -33.86 13.67
C SER A 811 26.60 -34.39 15.11
N LYS A 812 27.69 -34.41 15.87
CA LYS A 812 27.67 -34.84 17.28
C LYS A 812 26.75 -33.96 18.14
N ALA A 813 26.67 -32.67 17.83
CA ALA A 813 25.78 -31.73 18.49
C ALA A 813 24.30 -32.12 18.30
N PHE A 814 23.90 -32.46 17.08
CA PHE A 814 22.55 -32.93 16.79
C PHE A 814 22.24 -34.28 17.43
N GLU A 815 23.18 -35.24 17.38
CA GLU A 815 23.02 -36.54 18.05
C GLU A 815 22.78 -36.37 19.56
N THR A 816 23.57 -35.52 20.21
CA THR A 816 23.44 -35.22 21.64
C THR A 816 22.07 -34.58 21.93
N GLN A 817 21.66 -33.59 21.13
CA GLN A 817 20.37 -32.91 21.34
C GLN A 817 19.17 -33.85 21.13
N ARG A 818 19.27 -34.78 20.17
CA ARG A 818 18.23 -35.76 19.87
C ARG A 818 17.91 -36.67 21.06
N GLU A 819 18.88 -36.98 21.92
CA GLU A 819 18.66 -37.81 23.13
C GLU A 819 17.69 -37.16 24.13
N PHE A 820 17.65 -35.83 24.18
CA PHE A 820 16.79 -35.07 25.09
C PHE A 820 15.38 -34.81 24.53
N VAL A 821 15.17 -35.03 23.23
CA VAL A 821 13.89 -34.78 22.55
C VAL A 821 13.10 -36.08 22.39
N ARG A 822 12.09 -36.28 23.25
CA ARG A 822 11.17 -37.43 23.15
C ARG A 822 10.39 -37.40 21.84
N ASN A 823 10.28 -38.55 21.16
CA ASN A 823 9.58 -38.71 19.87
C ASN A 823 10.08 -37.78 18.75
N ALA A 824 11.40 -37.55 18.70
CA ALA A 824 12.03 -36.75 17.65
C ALA A 824 11.70 -37.27 16.22
N PRO A 825 11.41 -36.38 15.26
CA PRO A 825 11.30 -36.74 13.84
C PRO A 825 12.50 -37.54 13.33
N GLY A 826 12.30 -38.36 12.29
CA GLY A 826 13.40 -39.12 11.67
C GLY A 826 14.43 -38.21 11.00
N ASN A 827 15.72 -38.61 10.99
CA ASN A 827 16.80 -37.79 10.41
C ASN A 827 16.52 -37.39 8.96
N THR A 828 15.93 -38.27 8.14
CA THR A 828 15.53 -37.96 6.75
C THR A 828 14.53 -36.81 6.67
N ALA A 829 13.56 -36.74 7.59
CA ALA A 829 12.58 -35.65 7.63
C ALA A 829 13.24 -34.33 8.02
N VAL A 830 14.12 -34.35 9.04
CA VAL A 830 14.85 -33.17 9.51
C VAL A 830 15.80 -32.64 8.43
N ALA A 831 16.55 -33.53 7.78
CA ALA A 831 17.46 -33.15 6.69
C ALA A 831 16.71 -32.51 5.53
N ALA A 832 15.60 -33.11 5.08
CA ALA A 832 14.78 -32.56 4.01
C ALA A 832 14.16 -31.21 4.35
N ALA A 833 13.70 -31.02 5.59
CA ALA A 833 13.18 -29.74 6.08
C ALA A 833 14.26 -28.64 6.06
N LEU A 834 15.47 -28.95 6.54
CA LEU A 834 16.60 -28.02 6.51
C LEU A 834 17.04 -27.68 5.09
N ASP A 835 17.15 -28.68 4.22
CA ASP A 835 17.54 -28.47 2.82
C ASP A 835 16.51 -27.61 2.08
N ALA A 836 15.22 -27.81 2.33
CA ALA A 836 14.17 -26.97 1.76
C ALA A 836 14.23 -25.52 2.27
N LEU A 837 14.44 -25.32 3.58
CA LEU A 837 14.64 -23.98 4.16
C LEU A 837 15.86 -23.29 3.57
N LEU A 838 16.98 -23.99 3.42
CA LEU A 838 18.21 -23.45 2.84
C LEU A 838 18.02 -23.07 1.36
N ALA A 839 17.36 -23.92 0.58
CA ALA A 839 17.02 -23.64 -0.81
C ALA A 839 16.09 -22.42 -0.96
N ALA A 840 15.21 -22.20 0.01
CA ALA A 840 14.31 -21.05 0.07
C ALA A 840 14.93 -19.79 0.73
N GLY A 841 16.25 -19.75 0.93
CA GLY A 841 16.94 -18.60 1.51
C GLY A 841 16.73 -18.42 3.02
N GLY A 842 16.20 -19.43 3.70
CA GLY A 842 16.02 -19.49 5.15
C GLY A 842 14.61 -19.21 5.65
N LYS A 843 13.61 -19.06 4.75
CA LYS A 843 12.21 -18.77 5.14
C LYS A 843 11.23 -19.64 4.39
N LEU A 844 10.37 -20.37 5.11
CA LEU A 844 9.26 -21.16 4.56
C LEU A 844 8.07 -21.17 5.52
N SER A 845 6.87 -21.42 5.03
CA SER A 845 5.72 -21.72 5.90
C SER A 845 5.89 -23.06 6.64
N PRO A 846 5.26 -23.26 7.81
CA PRO A 846 5.24 -24.56 8.48
C PRO A 846 4.72 -25.68 7.57
N ALA A 847 3.74 -25.38 6.71
CA ALA A 847 3.20 -26.31 5.72
C ALA A 847 4.26 -26.72 4.69
N ALA A 848 5.04 -25.78 4.15
CA ALA A 848 6.12 -26.08 3.22
C ALA A 848 7.22 -26.95 3.86
N VAL A 849 7.58 -26.65 5.11
CA VAL A 849 8.56 -27.45 5.88
C VAL A 849 8.06 -28.89 6.10
N ALA A 850 6.80 -29.05 6.49
CA ALA A 850 6.16 -30.35 6.64
C ALA A 850 6.04 -31.11 5.30
N ALA A 851 5.70 -30.41 4.21
CA ALA A 851 5.58 -30.99 2.88
C ALA A 851 6.94 -31.51 2.36
N ALA A 852 8.03 -30.80 2.63
CA ALA A 852 9.39 -31.26 2.29
C ALA A 852 9.75 -32.57 3.02
N ALA A 853 9.46 -32.64 4.33
CA ALA A 853 9.65 -33.85 5.12
C ALA A 853 8.80 -35.03 4.62
N GLN A 854 7.54 -34.77 4.27
CA GLN A 854 6.64 -35.79 3.71
C GLN A 854 7.13 -36.28 2.35
N ALA A 855 7.58 -35.40 1.46
CA ALA A 855 8.11 -35.76 0.15
C ALA A 855 9.33 -36.70 0.27
N ALA A 856 10.18 -36.48 1.27
CA ALA A 856 11.37 -37.30 1.49
C ALA A 856 11.10 -38.64 2.19
N THR A 857 10.10 -38.70 3.08
CA THR A 857 9.85 -39.88 3.92
C THR A 857 8.65 -40.72 3.51
N GLY A 858 7.76 -40.17 2.69
CA GLY A 858 6.45 -40.76 2.38
C GLY A 858 5.47 -40.74 3.56
N LYS A 859 5.84 -40.18 4.71
CA LYS A 859 4.99 -40.10 5.91
C LYS A 859 4.41 -38.69 6.05
N SER A 860 3.11 -38.60 6.29
CA SER A 860 2.45 -37.31 6.44
C SER A 860 2.67 -36.73 7.84
N GLU A 861 3.17 -35.50 7.89
CA GLU A 861 3.25 -34.69 9.10
C GLU A 861 1.89 -33.99 9.30
N ARG A 862 0.97 -34.69 9.98
CA ARG A 862 -0.44 -34.26 10.16
C ARG A 862 -0.61 -32.94 10.91
N ASN A 863 0.41 -32.47 11.63
CA ASN A 863 0.39 -31.19 12.33
C ASN A 863 1.66 -30.39 12.02
N PRO A 864 1.66 -29.55 10.97
CA PRO A 864 2.84 -28.82 10.52
C PRO A 864 3.47 -27.92 11.59
N GLN A 865 2.65 -27.23 12.39
CA GLN A 865 3.14 -26.36 13.47
C GLN A 865 3.83 -27.14 14.58
N ARG A 866 3.25 -28.28 15.00
CA ARG A 866 3.86 -29.18 15.97
C ARG A 866 5.16 -29.77 15.44
N PHE A 867 5.21 -30.13 14.15
CA PHE A 867 6.43 -30.60 13.50
C PHE A 867 7.55 -29.56 13.60
N VAL A 868 7.27 -28.29 13.25
CA VAL A 868 8.26 -27.20 13.39
C VAL A 868 8.69 -27.00 14.84
N THR A 869 7.76 -27.05 15.80
CA THR A 869 8.11 -26.94 17.24
C THR A 869 9.07 -28.06 17.69
N MET A 870 8.94 -29.25 17.11
CA MET A 870 9.88 -30.35 17.36
C MET A 870 11.25 -30.10 16.70
N LEU A 871 11.29 -29.46 15.53
CA LEU A 871 12.54 -29.04 14.90
C LEU A 871 13.25 -27.95 15.72
N GLU A 872 12.53 -26.96 16.26
CA GLU A 872 13.10 -25.93 17.16
C GLU A 872 13.79 -26.58 18.36
N ARG A 873 13.16 -27.59 18.98
CA ARG A 873 13.75 -28.32 20.12
C ARG A 873 15.01 -29.11 19.74
N LEU A 874 15.10 -29.59 18.50
CA LEU A 874 16.24 -30.34 17.99
C LEU A 874 17.40 -29.45 17.54
N LEU A 875 17.11 -28.20 17.13
CA LEU A 875 18.10 -27.33 16.47
C LEU A 875 18.55 -26.16 17.34
N ASN A 876 17.76 -25.74 18.33
CA ASN A 876 18.11 -24.62 19.20
C ASN A 876 18.89 -25.12 20.43
N ILE A 877 20.22 -25.08 20.35
CA ILE A 877 21.13 -25.46 21.45
C ILE A 877 21.34 -24.25 22.37
N ASP A 878 21.35 -24.48 23.69
CA ASP A 878 21.63 -23.49 24.73
C ASP A 878 20.78 -22.20 24.65
N GLY A 879 19.58 -22.29 24.09
CA GLY A 879 18.64 -21.17 23.97
C GLY A 879 18.89 -20.22 22.79
N TYR A 880 19.86 -20.52 21.93
CA TYR A 880 20.11 -19.75 20.71
C TYR A 880 19.18 -20.22 19.56
N PRO A 881 18.41 -19.32 18.93
CA PRO A 881 17.36 -19.70 17.97
C PRO A 881 17.91 -19.93 16.55
N VAL A 882 18.50 -21.11 16.29
CA VAL A 882 18.86 -21.56 14.92
C VAL A 882 17.62 -21.62 14.03
N LEU A 883 16.53 -22.15 14.58
CA LEU A 883 15.23 -22.21 13.95
C LEU A 883 14.21 -21.51 14.85
N GLN A 884 13.39 -20.64 14.29
CA GLN A 884 12.30 -20.02 15.04
C GLN A 884 11.08 -19.72 14.18
N LEU A 885 9.91 -19.82 14.77
CA LEU A 885 8.67 -19.30 14.23
C LEU A 885 8.61 -17.76 14.39
N VAL A 886 8.66 -17.04 13.27
CA VAL A 886 8.50 -15.58 13.20
C VAL A 886 7.13 -15.20 12.65
N GLU A 887 6.82 -13.89 12.66
CA GLU A 887 5.57 -13.35 12.10
C GLU A 887 4.31 -14.00 12.74
N SER A 888 4.35 -14.17 14.07
CA SER A 888 3.29 -14.87 14.82
C SER A 888 3.03 -16.31 14.35
N GLY A 889 4.08 -17.02 13.94
CA GLY A 889 4.01 -18.43 13.53
C GLY A 889 3.69 -18.68 12.05
N ARG A 890 3.69 -17.64 11.21
CA ARG A 890 3.45 -17.75 9.76
C ARG A 890 4.65 -18.32 9.00
N THR A 891 5.84 -17.99 9.48
CA THR A 891 7.09 -18.23 8.76
C THR A 891 8.07 -18.91 9.69
N VAL A 892 8.64 -20.03 9.24
CA VAL A 892 9.79 -20.69 9.85
C VAL A 892 11.03 -19.99 9.33
N HIS A 893 11.80 -19.40 10.24
CA HIS A 893 13.06 -18.73 9.94
C HIS A 893 14.23 -19.59 10.39
N LEU A 894 15.16 -19.85 9.46
CA LEU A 894 16.42 -20.55 9.71
C LEU A 894 17.57 -19.55 9.66
N ASP A 895 18.28 -19.39 10.77
CA ASP A 895 19.54 -18.66 10.82
C ASP A 895 20.67 -19.54 10.27
N ARG A 896 21.07 -19.23 9.03
CA ARG A 896 22.06 -20.01 8.27
C ARG A 896 23.45 -19.96 8.88
N GLU A 897 23.82 -18.82 9.46
CA GLU A 897 25.16 -18.66 10.03
C GLU A 897 25.22 -19.37 11.38
N LEU A 898 24.18 -19.24 12.21
CA LEU A 898 24.09 -19.94 13.48
C LEU A 898 24.01 -21.47 13.29
N LEU A 899 23.27 -21.95 12.28
CA LEU A 899 23.23 -23.38 11.91
C LEU A 899 24.66 -23.90 11.63
N ARG A 900 25.44 -23.17 10.84
CA ARG A 900 26.82 -23.55 10.47
C ARG A 900 27.77 -23.52 11.66
N GLN A 901 27.58 -22.59 12.59
CA GLN A 901 28.40 -22.46 13.80
C GLN A 901 28.11 -23.57 14.81
N GLN A 902 26.84 -23.92 15.02
CA GLN A 902 26.44 -24.90 16.04
C GLN A 902 26.53 -26.36 15.56
N PHE A 903 26.38 -26.61 14.26
CA PHE A 903 26.46 -27.93 13.67
C PHE A 903 27.60 -27.99 12.65
N PRO A 904 28.87 -27.86 13.08
CA PRO A 904 30.01 -27.84 12.18
C PRO A 904 30.15 -29.18 11.43
N GLU A 905 30.64 -29.09 10.20
CA GLU A 905 30.92 -30.26 9.36
C GLU A 905 31.98 -31.12 10.06
N SER A 906 31.62 -32.33 10.49
CA SER A 906 32.64 -33.32 10.87
C SER A 906 33.52 -33.58 9.66
N ALA A 907 34.82 -33.29 9.78
CA ALA A 907 35.82 -33.85 8.88
C ALA A 907 35.69 -35.38 8.93
N ALA A 908 35.46 -36.00 7.78
CA ALA A 908 35.46 -37.45 7.68
C ALA A 908 36.80 -38.01 8.20
N PRO A 909 36.81 -39.13 8.95
CA PRO A 909 38.05 -39.84 9.26
C PRO A 909 38.74 -40.37 8.00
#